data_AF-A0A3M7FNB9-F1
#
_entry.id   AF-A0A3M7FNB9-F1
#
_cell.length_a   1.000
_cell.length_b   1.000
_cell.length_c   1.000
_cell.angle_alpha   90.00
_cell.angle_beta   90.00
_cell.angle_gamma   90.00
#
_symmetry.space_group_name_H-M   'P 1'
#
loop_
_entity.id
_entity.type
_entity.pdbx_description
1 polymer ?
#
loop_
_entity_poly.entity_id
_entity_poly.type
_entity_poly.pdbx_seq_one_letter_code
_entity_poly.pdbx_strand_id
1 'polypeptide(L)'
;MSFKSLFLAATGLAGVLAAPATDLDKRQSQTITESTTGNAGGYYFSNYVQSGSDQLSISSGHYDLSWSSSNQDVVAGIGWQTGSARTIDYDGSINAGGNSLLALYGWTTGPLVEYYVVETYGNYNPGSAGSKLGSFQSDGGTYDVYKTTRTNAPSIQGTATFPQYISVRTEHRTSGTITFQNHIDAWASFGLNLGSYDYQIMATEGYESTVPGLSGDLRPTLARWKGTCLIIFVQQAKGVHYRVGKKIGEGSFGVIFEGTNLLNNTQVAIKFEPRKSDAPQLRDEYRTYKILVGCPGIPNVYYFGQEGLHNILVIDLLGPSLEDLFDHCGRRFSTKTVVMVAKQMLSRVQTIHEKNLIYRDIKPDNFLIGRPNTKAQNVIHVVDFGMAKQYRDPKTKQHIPYRERKSLSGTARYMSINTHLGREQSRRDDLEALGHVFMYFLRGGLPWQGLKAATNKQKYEKIGEKKQTTALKDLCEGFPDEFTKYLSYVRNLGFEDTPDYDYLRDLFTKALQNTGEVEDGEYDWMKLNNGKGWEAPRQSQSQGHREPVNASAADLKGAALGGQRASRTPVPQDRLNADLPKPGAVRQSQSNLRSQPGQRHRNGDPGKRGSTAAALDAPDQASTAPQFANSTPNLPGHRLSSQGMNQSRQPSGTQTQQRQAQPQPSQPQQQPQQQQPPSEQKDGFMQKMLKVLCCG
;
A
#
# COMPACT_ATOMS: atom_id res chain seq x y z
N MET A 1 48.41 -24.84 6.76
CA MET A 1 47.91 -25.71 5.67
C MET A 1 46.44 -26.04 5.94
N SER A 2 45.67 -26.19 4.87
CA SER A 2 44.51 -27.10 4.65
C SER A 2 43.56 -27.41 5.81
N PHE A 3 42.27 -27.00 5.79
CA PHE A 3 41.16 -27.55 4.97
C PHE A 3 40.96 -29.07 5.05
N LYS A 4 39.74 -29.51 5.43
CA LYS A 4 38.67 -29.84 4.48
C LYS A 4 37.31 -30.07 5.17
N SER A 5 36.24 -29.53 4.57
CA SER A 5 34.86 -30.00 4.73
C SER A 5 34.47 -30.85 3.50
N LEU A 6 33.38 -31.61 3.60
CA LEU A 6 32.96 -32.61 2.61
C LEU A 6 31.90 -32.05 1.64
N PHE A 7 31.99 -32.38 0.34
CA PHE A 7 30.94 -33.05 -0.46
C PHE A 7 31.38 -33.25 -1.93
N LEU A 8 30.82 -34.25 -2.62
CA LEU A 8 31.04 -34.58 -4.04
C LEU A 8 29.73 -35.11 -4.67
N ALA A 9 29.57 -35.05 -6.00
CA ALA A 9 28.27 -35.19 -6.68
C ALA A 9 28.20 -36.21 -7.84
N ALA A 10 26.99 -36.73 -8.09
CA ALA A 10 26.45 -37.52 -9.23
C ALA A 10 24.94 -37.78 -8.94
N THR A 11 23.98 -38.10 -9.83
CA THR A 11 23.72 -38.08 -11.31
C THR A 11 22.16 -38.13 -11.47
N GLY A 12 21.47 -38.02 -12.61
CA GLY A 12 21.82 -38.03 -14.04
C GLY A 12 21.30 -39.31 -14.76
N LEU A 13 20.46 -39.27 -15.81
CA LEU A 13 19.79 -38.13 -16.47
C LEU A 13 18.60 -38.59 -17.37
N ALA A 14 17.43 -37.92 -17.29
CA ALA A 14 16.36 -37.79 -18.32
C ALA A 14 15.56 -39.04 -18.79
N GLY A 15 14.36 -38.89 -19.38
CA GLY A 15 13.55 -37.69 -19.63
C GLY A 15 12.24 -38.00 -20.41
N VAL A 16 11.71 -37.12 -21.26
CA VAL A 16 12.22 -35.83 -21.78
C VAL A 16 11.02 -34.90 -22.11
N LEU A 17 11.28 -33.63 -22.47
CA LEU A 17 10.36 -32.61 -23.05
C LEU A 17 9.42 -31.88 -22.06
N ALA A 18 8.90 -30.69 -22.37
CA ALA A 18 9.50 -29.51 -23.03
C ALA A 18 8.56 -28.28 -22.81
N ALA A 19 9.02 -27.06 -22.49
CA ALA A 19 10.37 -26.54 -22.23
C ALA A 19 10.25 -25.25 -21.38
N PRO A 20 11.36 -24.55 -21.04
CA PRO A 20 12.62 -25.03 -20.47
C PRO A 20 12.77 -24.57 -19.00
N ALA A 21 13.56 -25.28 -18.20
CA ALA A 21 13.79 -24.92 -16.79
C ALA A 21 15.13 -24.19 -16.59
N THR A 22 15.10 -22.84 -16.55
CA THR A 22 16.30 -22.00 -16.34
C THR A 22 16.09 -20.81 -15.38
N ASP A 23 14.91 -20.67 -14.76
CA ASP A 23 14.48 -19.41 -14.13
C ASP A 23 14.27 -19.49 -12.59
N LEU A 24 14.87 -20.49 -11.93
CA LEU A 24 14.77 -20.67 -10.48
C LEU A 24 15.83 -19.87 -9.67
N ASP A 25 16.92 -19.44 -10.30
CA ASP A 25 18.07 -18.83 -9.60
C ASP A 25 18.04 -17.29 -9.50
N LYS A 26 17.08 -16.59 -10.12
CA LYS A 26 16.97 -15.12 -10.05
C LYS A 26 16.02 -14.61 -8.96
N ARG A 27 16.33 -14.95 -7.70
CA ARG A 27 15.65 -14.43 -6.49
C ARG A 27 16.58 -13.76 -5.45
N GLN A 28 17.76 -13.33 -5.88
CA GLN A 28 18.59 -12.36 -5.17
C GLN A 28 18.47 -10.99 -5.85
N SER A 29 18.78 -9.91 -5.13
CA SER A 29 19.02 -8.61 -5.76
C SER A 29 20.27 -8.75 -6.64
N GLN A 30 20.17 -8.44 -7.94
CA GLN A 30 21.32 -8.52 -8.83
C GLN A 30 22.03 -7.16 -8.81
N THR A 31 23.16 -7.12 -8.11
CA THR A 31 24.08 -5.98 -8.15
C THR A 31 24.92 -6.02 -9.41
N ILE A 32 25.07 -4.87 -10.06
CA ILE A 32 25.79 -4.65 -11.31
C ILE A 32 26.71 -3.44 -11.09
N THR A 33 27.97 -3.57 -11.50
CA THR A 33 29.06 -2.58 -11.29
C THR A 33 29.94 -2.49 -12.55
N GLU A 34 29.36 -2.79 -13.70
CA GLU A 34 30.01 -2.84 -15.01
C GLU A 34 29.06 -2.18 -16.04
N SER A 35 29.62 -1.48 -17.02
CA SER A 35 28.86 -0.93 -18.14
C SER A 35 28.38 -2.07 -19.04
N THR A 36 27.09 -2.41 -18.96
CA THR A 36 26.51 -3.58 -19.64
C THR A 36 24.98 -3.48 -19.74
N THR A 37 24.37 -4.33 -20.57
CA THR A 37 22.90 -4.45 -20.69
C THR A 37 22.48 -5.91 -20.55
N GLY A 38 21.21 -6.15 -20.20
CA GLY A 38 20.72 -7.52 -20.05
C GLY A 38 19.36 -7.61 -19.37
N ASN A 39 19.08 -8.76 -18.75
CA ASN A 39 17.81 -9.01 -18.06
C ASN A 39 18.04 -9.40 -16.59
N ALA A 40 17.49 -8.60 -15.67
CA ALA A 40 17.60 -8.75 -14.21
C ALA A 40 16.26 -8.38 -13.54
N GLY A 41 15.91 -9.03 -12.42
CA GLY A 41 14.64 -8.78 -11.72
C GLY A 41 13.34 -9.11 -12.49
N GLY A 42 13.44 -9.59 -13.73
CA GLY A 42 12.31 -9.75 -14.67
C GLY A 42 12.13 -8.60 -15.67
N TYR A 43 13.10 -7.69 -15.75
CA TYR A 43 13.10 -6.52 -16.62
C TYR A 43 14.39 -6.46 -17.44
N TYR A 44 14.34 -5.80 -18.59
CA TYR A 44 15.57 -5.40 -19.28
C TYR A 44 16.20 -4.22 -18.52
N PHE A 45 17.52 -4.15 -18.50
CA PHE A 45 18.26 -3.03 -17.92
C PHE A 45 19.35 -2.54 -18.87
N SER A 46 19.67 -1.26 -18.75
CA SER A 46 20.94 -0.70 -19.22
C SER A 46 21.69 -0.12 -18.03
N ASN A 47 22.99 -0.36 -17.98
CA ASN A 47 23.92 0.27 -17.04
C ASN A 47 25.08 0.84 -17.85
N TYR A 48 25.27 2.16 -17.81
CA TYR A 48 26.34 2.84 -18.53
C TYR A 48 27.12 3.76 -17.60
N VAL A 49 28.43 3.56 -17.55
CA VAL A 49 29.39 4.41 -16.84
C VAL A 49 30.55 4.70 -17.79
N GLN A 50 30.86 5.99 -17.96
CA GLN A 50 31.97 6.45 -18.81
C GLN A 50 33.33 6.37 -18.10
N SER A 51 33.36 6.56 -16.78
CA SER A 51 34.58 6.48 -15.95
C SER A 51 34.24 6.18 -14.49
N GLY A 52 35.21 5.69 -13.71
CA GLY A 52 35.02 5.43 -12.28
C GLY A 52 34.28 4.13 -11.99
N SER A 53 33.38 4.14 -11.02
CA SER A 53 32.59 2.97 -10.61
C SER A 53 31.20 3.36 -10.11
N ASP A 54 30.24 2.47 -10.32
CA ASP A 54 28.86 2.55 -9.88
C ASP A 54 28.43 1.31 -9.10
N GLN A 55 27.19 1.33 -8.63
CA GLN A 55 26.47 0.14 -8.18
C GLN A 55 24.98 0.29 -8.50
N LEU A 56 24.54 -0.37 -9.57
CA LEU A 56 23.13 -0.59 -9.93
C LEU A 56 22.62 -1.89 -9.30
N SER A 57 21.67 -1.80 -8.37
CA SER A 57 21.10 -2.95 -7.65
C SER A 57 19.67 -3.21 -8.11
N ILE A 58 19.45 -4.28 -8.88
CA ILE A 58 18.16 -4.56 -9.53
C ILE A 58 17.37 -5.65 -8.79
N SER A 59 16.10 -5.37 -8.54
CA SER A 59 15.12 -6.35 -8.05
C SER A 59 13.84 -6.34 -8.89
N SER A 60 12.74 -6.92 -8.39
CA SER A 60 11.54 -7.13 -9.20
C SER A 60 10.72 -5.86 -9.39
N GLY A 61 11.02 -5.13 -10.47
CA GLY A 61 10.34 -3.89 -10.85
C GLY A 61 10.85 -2.67 -10.10
N HIS A 62 12.10 -2.71 -9.63
CA HIS A 62 12.76 -1.69 -8.83
C HIS A 62 14.27 -1.73 -9.09
N TYR A 63 14.94 -0.57 -9.12
CA TYR A 63 16.40 -0.46 -9.10
C TYR A 63 16.87 0.66 -8.18
N ASP A 64 17.96 0.41 -7.45
CA ASP A 64 18.74 1.44 -6.76
C ASP A 64 20.02 1.72 -7.57
N LEU A 65 20.34 3.00 -7.82
CA LEU A 65 21.59 3.40 -8.50
C LEU A 65 22.41 4.28 -7.56
N SER A 66 23.70 3.97 -7.41
CA SER A 66 24.66 4.81 -6.71
C SER A 66 25.98 4.90 -7.48
N TRP A 67 26.67 6.04 -7.42
CA TRP A 67 27.89 6.30 -8.19
C TRP A 67 28.86 7.21 -7.43
N SER A 68 30.11 7.24 -7.88
CA SER A 68 31.17 8.08 -7.29
C SER A 68 31.35 9.40 -8.05
N SER A 69 31.95 10.41 -7.40
CA SER A 69 32.31 11.68 -8.06
C SER A 69 33.55 11.59 -8.97
N SER A 70 33.95 10.37 -9.39
CA SER A 70 34.98 10.14 -10.43
C SER A 70 34.38 9.77 -11.79
N ASN A 71 33.04 9.71 -11.85
CA ASN A 71 32.28 9.35 -13.04
C ASN A 71 31.94 10.63 -13.81
N GLN A 72 32.24 10.66 -15.11
CA GLN A 72 31.91 11.78 -16.00
C GLN A 72 30.43 11.72 -16.39
N ASP A 73 30.04 10.79 -17.27
CA ASP A 73 28.64 10.40 -17.50
C ASP A 73 28.33 9.07 -16.75
N VAL A 74 27.14 8.98 -16.13
CA VAL A 74 26.48 7.73 -15.73
C VAL A 74 25.00 7.76 -16.10
N VAL A 75 24.49 6.66 -16.68
CA VAL A 75 23.08 6.47 -17.02
C VAL A 75 22.69 5.03 -16.73
N ALA A 76 21.66 4.81 -15.91
CA ALA A 76 21.19 3.46 -15.64
C ALA A 76 19.70 3.37 -15.30
N GLY A 77 19.09 2.21 -15.57
CA GLY A 77 17.71 1.95 -15.22
C GLY A 77 17.12 0.70 -15.85
N ILE A 78 15.81 0.50 -15.66
CA ILE A 78 15.09 -0.72 -16.04
C ILE A 78 13.88 -0.42 -16.92
N GLY A 79 13.47 -1.43 -17.70
CA GLY A 79 12.34 -1.38 -18.60
C GLY A 79 12.33 -2.58 -19.54
N TRP A 80 12.53 -2.32 -20.83
CA TRP A 80 12.19 -3.25 -21.90
C TRP A 80 13.25 -3.31 -23.00
N GLN A 81 13.59 -4.54 -23.41
CA GLN A 81 14.52 -4.85 -24.50
C GLN A 81 14.03 -4.35 -25.87
N THR A 82 12.75 -4.00 -25.98
CA THR A 82 12.18 -3.30 -27.13
C THR A 82 11.15 -2.29 -26.65
N GLY A 83 11.38 -1.02 -27.01
CA GLY A 83 10.49 0.10 -26.76
C GLY A 83 9.22 0.05 -27.61
N SER A 84 8.28 0.93 -27.28
CA SER A 84 7.12 1.23 -28.12
C SER A 84 6.46 2.51 -27.63
N ALA A 85 5.51 3.04 -28.40
CA ALA A 85 4.38 3.76 -27.82
C ALA A 85 3.77 2.93 -26.68
N ARG A 86 3.80 3.46 -25.46
CA ARG A 86 3.21 2.88 -24.25
C ARG A 86 3.01 3.96 -23.21
N THR A 87 2.12 3.70 -22.25
CA THR A 87 2.02 4.52 -21.04
C THR A 87 2.82 3.85 -19.91
N ILE A 88 3.61 4.64 -19.19
CA ILE A 88 4.43 4.21 -18.05
C ILE A 88 3.92 4.95 -16.82
N ASP A 89 3.51 4.25 -15.77
CA ASP A 89 3.38 4.85 -14.44
C ASP A 89 4.65 4.53 -13.64
N TYR A 90 5.22 5.53 -12.99
CA TYR A 90 6.49 5.43 -12.26
C TYR A 90 6.40 6.20 -10.94
N ASP A 91 7.22 5.80 -9.98
CA ASP A 91 7.41 6.47 -8.69
C ASP A 91 8.90 6.82 -8.51
N GLY A 92 9.28 7.58 -7.48
CA GLY A 92 10.70 7.81 -7.22
C GLY A 92 11.10 8.98 -6.32
N SER A 93 12.40 8.97 -6.03
CA SER A 93 13.17 10.05 -5.37
C SER A 93 14.01 10.80 -6.42
N ILE A 94 15.26 11.20 -6.11
CA ILE A 94 15.87 12.47 -6.55
C ILE A 94 16.76 13.04 -5.44
N ASN A 95 17.66 12.22 -4.86
CA ASN A 95 18.64 12.65 -3.86
C ASN A 95 20.09 12.58 -4.41
N ALA A 96 20.37 13.35 -5.46
CA ALA A 96 21.69 13.50 -6.07
C ALA A 96 22.07 14.98 -6.20
N GLY A 97 23.36 15.28 -6.09
CA GLY A 97 23.88 16.65 -6.11
C GLY A 97 24.51 17.02 -7.46
N GLY A 98 24.27 18.25 -7.93
CA GLY A 98 24.77 18.72 -9.22
C GLY A 98 23.80 18.42 -10.37
N ASN A 99 24.33 17.91 -11.48
CA ASN A 99 23.53 17.58 -12.65
C ASN A 99 23.09 16.11 -12.55
N SER A 100 21.79 15.89 -12.45
CA SER A 100 21.16 14.57 -12.55
C SER A 100 19.77 14.71 -13.18
N LEU A 101 19.21 13.62 -13.69
CA LEU A 101 17.85 13.60 -14.21
C LEU A 101 17.14 12.25 -14.01
N LEU A 102 15.82 12.28 -14.10
CA LEU A 102 14.94 11.10 -14.16
C LEU A 102 14.09 11.21 -15.42
N ALA A 103 14.19 10.22 -16.31
CA ALA A 103 13.56 10.25 -17.62
C ALA A 103 13.10 8.87 -18.11
N LEU A 104 12.09 8.86 -18.98
CA LEU A 104 11.95 7.76 -19.95
C LEU A 104 13.00 7.96 -21.03
N TYR A 105 13.83 6.95 -21.25
CA TYR A 105 14.99 6.99 -22.13
C TYR A 105 14.97 5.80 -23.10
N GLY A 106 15.54 5.96 -24.29
CA GLY A 106 15.74 4.87 -25.22
C GLY A 106 16.19 5.31 -26.61
N TRP A 107 16.24 4.33 -27.52
CA TRP A 107 16.75 4.50 -28.87
C TRP A 107 15.78 4.01 -29.94
N THR A 108 15.94 4.53 -31.15
CA THR A 108 15.42 3.92 -32.38
C THR A 108 16.50 3.79 -33.45
N THR A 109 16.30 2.90 -34.41
CA THR A 109 17.16 2.68 -35.57
C THR A 109 16.40 2.88 -36.89
N GLY A 110 17.07 3.39 -37.92
CA GLY A 110 16.46 3.73 -39.22
C GLY A 110 15.25 4.69 -39.15
N PRO A 111 15.41 5.97 -38.76
CA PRO A 111 16.66 6.66 -38.40
C PRO A 111 17.22 6.27 -37.02
N LEU A 112 18.55 6.37 -36.88
CA LEU A 112 19.21 6.33 -35.58
C LEU A 112 18.85 7.60 -34.80
N VAL A 113 18.17 7.45 -33.67
CA VAL A 113 17.72 8.56 -32.81
C VAL A 113 17.82 8.11 -31.35
N GLU A 114 18.32 9.00 -30.51
CA GLU A 114 18.26 8.89 -29.05
C GLU A 114 17.13 9.79 -28.53
N TYR A 115 16.32 9.33 -27.58
CA TYR A 115 15.19 10.11 -27.08
C TYR A 115 15.05 10.11 -25.56
N TYR A 116 14.55 11.24 -25.05
CA TYR A 116 14.37 11.50 -23.62
C TYR A 116 13.00 12.16 -23.36
N VAL A 117 12.26 11.65 -22.38
CA VAL A 117 11.17 12.38 -21.72
C VAL A 117 11.57 12.62 -20.27
N VAL A 118 12.02 13.84 -19.99
CA VAL A 118 12.62 14.25 -18.70
C VAL A 118 11.54 14.80 -17.78
N GLU A 119 11.34 14.13 -16.65
CA GLU A 119 10.29 14.44 -15.67
C GLU A 119 10.78 15.35 -14.54
N THR A 120 12.08 15.25 -14.23
CA THR A 120 12.80 16.20 -13.38
C THR A 120 14.30 16.14 -13.69
N TYR A 121 14.99 17.24 -13.47
CA TYR A 121 16.44 17.37 -13.52
C TYR A 121 16.95 18.23 -12.36
N GLY A 122 18.26 18.18 -12.09
CA GLY A 122 18.97 18.96 -11.07
C GLY A 122 19.33 20.38 -11.54
N ASN A 123 20.61 20.76 -11.42
CA ASN A 123 21.05 22.13 -11.69
C ASN A 123 21.12 22.51 -13.19
N TYR A 124 21.00 21.55 -14.11
CA TYR A 124 21.16 21.75 -15.55
C TYR A 124 19.99 21.17 -16.34
N ASN A 125 19.36 21.99 -17.18
CA ASN A 125 18.30 21.56 -18.09
C ASN A 125 18.92 20.86 -19.32
N PRO A 126 18.66 19.56 -19.56
CA PRO A 126 19.29 18.81 -20.65
C PRO A 126 18.88 19.29 -22.05
N GLY A 127 17.71 19.93 -22.18
CA GLY A 127 17.29 20.57 -23.43
C GLY A 127 18.11 21.81 -23.81
N SER A 128 18.83 22.43 -22.86
CA SER A 128 19.55 23.69 -23.11
C SER A 128 20.75 23.59 -24.07
N ALA A 129 21.25 22.38 -24.35
CA ALA A 129 22.22 22.10 -25.42
C ALA A 129 21.58 21.98 -26.83
N GLY A 130 20.26 22.19 -26.95
CA GLY A 130 19.51 22.04 -28.19
C GLY A 130 18.68 23.27 -28.58
N SER A 131 18.15 23.24 -29.80
CA SER A 131 17.16 24.21 -30.26
C SER A 131 15.78 23.83 -29.74
N LYS A 132 15.14 24.71 -28.96
CA LYS A 132 13.73 24.58 -28.59
C LYS A 132 12.86 24.79 -29.84
N LEU A 133 11.97 23.85 -30.12
CA LEU A 133 11.05 23.89 -31.28
C LEU A 133 9.63 24.34 -30.88
N GLY A 134 9.23 24.09 -29.63
CA GLY A 134 7.92 24.48 -29.12
C GLY A 134 7.65 23.87 -27.74
N SER A 135 6.38 23.83 -27.36
CA SER A 135 5.88 23.28 -26.10
C SER A 135 4.52 22.61 -26.32
N PHE A 136 4.17 21.59 -25.52
CA PHE A 136 2.86 20.92 -25.57
C PHE A 136 2.43 20.41 -24.18
N GLN A 137 1.15 20.06 -24.03
CA GLN A 137 0.60 19.50 -22.79
C GLN A 137 0.58 17.97 -22.84
N SER A 138 1.09 17.30 -21.80
CA SER A 138 0.84 15.87 -21.54
C SER A 138 0.76 15.58 -20.05
N ASP A 139 0.01 14.54 -19.68
CA ASP A 139 0.00 13.96 -18.33
C ASP A 139 -0.06 15.00 -17.18
N GLY A 140 -0.93 16.01 -17.37
CA GLY A 140 -1.18 17.09 -16.41
C GLY A 140 -0.12 18.18 -16.31
N GLY A 141 0.73 18.41 -17.32
CA GLY A 141 1.66 19.56 -17.33
C GLY A 141 2.31 19.83 -18.70
N THR A 142 3.13 20.88 -18.75
CA THR A 142 3.80 21.32 -19.99
C THR A 142 5.13 20.59 -20.20
N TYR A 143 5.42 20.24 -21.45
CA TYR A 143 6.72 19.78 -21.91
C TYR A 143 7.25 20.71 -22.99
N ASP A 144 8.49 21.17 -22.81
CA ASP A 144 9.25 21.88 -23.83
C ASP A 144 9.96 20.86 -24.74
N VAL A 145 9.84 21.03 -26.06
CA VAL A 145 10.45 20.14 -27.06
C VAL A 145 11.74 20.75 -27.60
N TYR A 146 12.82 19.99 -27.51
CA TYR A 146 14.14 20.35 -28.02
C TYR A 146 14.67 19.31 -29.00
N LYS A 147 15.46 19.78 -29.96
CA LYS A 147 16.31 18.95 -30.82
C LYS A 147 17.76 19.38 -30.67
N THR A 148 18.67 18.43 -30.49
CA THR A 148 20.10 18.64 -30.72
C THR A 148 20.67 17.52 -31.58
N THR A 149 21.96 17.59 -31.93
CA THR A 149 22.64 16.60 -32.78
C THR A 149 24.02 16.27 -32.20
N ARG A 150 24.19 15.03 -31.77
CA ARG A 150 25.47 14.48 -31.32
C ARG A 150 26.29 14.12 -32.56
N THR A 151 27.53 14.60 -32.64
CA THR A 151 28.41 14.41 -33.82
C THR A 151 29.61 13.57 -33.43
N ASN A 152 29.76 12.41 -34.09
CA ASN A 152 30.79 11.40 -33.80
C ASN A 152 30.84 11.01 -32.31
N ALA A 153 29.66 10.75 -31.73
CA ALA A 153 29.47 10.34 -30.34
C ALA A 153 29.15 8.83 -30.23
N PRO A 154 29.28 8.22 -29.05
CA PRO A 154 28.83 6.85 -28.81
C PRO A 154 27.32 6.68 -29.03
N SER A 155 26.91 5.48 -29.44
CA SER A 155 25.51 5.09 -29.64
C SER A 155 25.36 3.58 -29.64
N ILE A 156 24.11 3.07 -29.68
CA ILE A 156 23.81 1.65 -29.89
C ILE A 156 24.32 1.07 -31.24
N GLN A 157 24.84 1.91 -32.15
CA GLN A 157 25.50 1.48 -33.40
C GLN A 157 27.01 1.81 -33.42
N GLY A 158 27.61 2.03 -32.25
CA GLY A 158 29.00 2.50 -32.11
C GLY A 158 29.12 4.00 -32.32
N THR A 159 30.28 4.49 -32.74
CA THR A 159 30.50 5.93 -32.96
C THR A 159 29.73 6.42 -34.19
N ALA A 160 28.73 7.29 -33.97
CA ALA A 160 27.83 7.77 -35.01
C ALA A 160 27.54 9.28 -34.88
N THR A 161 26.82 9.84 -35.86
CA THR A 161 26.24 11.19 -35.79
C THR A 161 24.73 11.05 -35.87
N PHE A 162 24.02 11.52 -34.85
CA PHE A 162 22.59 11.27 -34.64
C PHE A 162 21.89 12.43 -33.91
N PRO A 163 20.60 12.69 -34.17
CA PRO A 163 19.82 13.64 -33.39
C PRO A 163 19.40 13.06 -32.04
N GLN A 164 19.28 13.94 -31.05
CA GLN A 164 18.58 13.70 -29.79
C GLN A 164 17.22 14.42 -29.82
N TYR A 165 16.14 13.72 -29.47
CA TYR A 165 14.80 14.31 -29.30
C TYR A 165 14.45 14.35 -27.81
N ILE A 166 14.22 15.55 -27.27
CA ILE A 166 14.07 15.75 -25.82
C ILE A 166 12.75 16.45 -25.54
N SER A 167 11.90 15.86 -24.70
CA SER A 167 10.81 16.54 -24.02
C SER A 167 11.24 16.83 -22.58
N VAL A 168 11.26 18.09 -22.17
CA VAL A 168 11.59 18.49 -20.78
C VAL A 168 10.35 19.03 -20.10
N ARG A 169 9.91 18.39 -19.01
CA ARG A 169 8.75 18.85 -18.24
C ARG A 169 9.07 20.17 -17.54
N THR A 170 8.19 21.16 -17.65
CA THR A 170 8.38 22.48 -16.98
C THR A 170 8.11 22.43 -15.49
N GLU A 171 7.29 21.48 -15.05
CA GLU A 171 6.90 21.24 -13.66
C GLU A 171 7.53 19.92 -13.19
N HIS A 172 8.67 20.02 -12.50
CA HIS A 172 9.46 18.89 -12.04
C HIS A 172 8.65 17.96 -11.12
N ARG A 173 8.67 16.64 -11.39
CA ARG A 173 8.08 15.61 -10.53
C ARG A 173 8.90 14.32 -10.56
N THR A 174 8.97 13.62 -9.43
CA THR A 174 9.68 12.33 -9.30
C THR A 174 8.78 11.11 -9.46
N SER A 175 7.46 11.31 -9.59
CA SER A 175 6.45 10.26 -9.79
C SER A 175 5.30 10.74 -10.67
N GLY A 176 4.64 9.83 -11.38
CA GLY A 176 3.51 10.16 -12.25
C GLY A 176 3.26 9.16 -13.37
N THR A 177 2.64 9.65 -14.44
CA THR A 177 2.35 8.90 -15.67
C THR A 177 3.04 9.58 -16.85
N ILE A 178 3.71 8.82 -17.72
CA ILE A 178 4.24 9.28 -19.01
C ILE A 178 3.46 8.57 -20.11
N THR A 179 2.65 9.30 -20.87
CA THR A 179 1.92 8.77 -22.03
C THR A 179 2.75 8.98 -23.29
N PHE A 180 3.71 8.08 -23.56
CA PHE A 180 4.76 8.28 -24.57
C PHE A 180 4.22 8.53 -26.00
N GLN A 181 3.02 8.07 -26.34
CA GLN A 181 2.37 8.41 -27.61
C GLN A 181 2.24 9.93 -27.81
N ASN A 182 1.89 10.68 -26.77
CA ASN A 182 1.75 12.14 -26.85
C ASN A 182 3.09 12.82 -27.18
N HIS A 183 4.21 12.24 -26.73
CA HIS A 183 5.56 12.73 -27.05
C HIS A 183 5.95 12.39 -28.49
N ILE A 184 5.62 11.19 -28.96
CA ILE A 184 5.81 10.79 -30.37
C ILE A 184 5.01 11.71 -31.30
N ASP A 185 3.75 11.97 -30.99
CA ASP A 185 2.87 12.84 -31.78
C ASP A 185 3.36 14.29 -31.78
N ALA A 186 3.78 14.81 -30.63
CA ALA A 186 4.37 16.14 -30.52
C ALA A 186 5.68 16.25 -31.32
N TRP A 187 6.59 15.28 -31.19
CA TRP A 187 7.83 15.21 -31.95
C TRP A 187 7.56 15.16 -33.46
N ALA A 188 6.65 14.30 -33.92
CA ALA A 188 6.24 14.22 -35.32
C ALA A 188 5.67 15.57 -35.83
N SER A 189 4.91 16.30 -35.01
CA SER A 189 4.39 17.63 -35.37
C SER A 189 5.48 18.69 -35.61
N PHE A 190 6.66 18.53 -34.99
CA PHE A 190 7.87 19.34 -35.25
C PHE A 190 8.82 18.71 -36.29
N GLY A 191 8.38 17.70 -37.04
CA GLY A 191 9.17 16.99 -38.05
C GLY A 191 10.22 16.03 -37.48
N LEU A 192 10.11 15.65 -36.21
CA LEU A 192 11.02 14.75 -35.51
C LEU A 192 10.42 13.33 -35.49
N ASN A 193 10.67 12.55 -36.55
CA ASN A 193 10.14 11.19 -36.69
C ASN A 193 11.10 10.15 -36.10
N LEU A 194 10.59 9.28 -35.22
CA LEU A 194 11.32 8.13 -34.69
C LEU A 194 11.43 7.00 -35.74
N GLY A 195 12.44 6.14 -35.57
CA GLY A 195 12.63 4.90 -36.35
C GLY A 195 12.01 3.67 -35.67
N SER A 196 12.56 2.50 -36.01
CA SER A 196 12.22 1.23 -35.34
C SER A 196 12.80 1.19 -33.92
N TYR A 197 11.99 0.91 -32.91
CA TYR A 197 12.43 0.90 -31.51
C TYR A 197 13.52 -0.13 -31.23
N ASP A 198 14.59 0.33 -30.56
CA ASP A 198 15.53 -0.52 -29.83
C ASP A 198 15.09 -0.55 -28.34
N TYR A 199 15.98 -0.61 -27.36
CA TYR A 199 15.58 -0.63 -25.94
C TYR A 199 14.93 0.67 -25.46
N GLN A 200 14.18 0.55 -24.36
CA GLN A 200 13.50 1.64 -23.67
C GLN A 200 13.45 1.38 -22.16
N ILE A 201 13.93 2.31 -21.34
CA ILE A 201 14.01 2.18 -19.88
C ILE A 201 13.55 3.45 -19.17
N MET A 202 13.15 3.32 -17.90
CA MET A 202 13.06 4.46 -16.98
C MET A 202 14.44 4.64 -16.33
N ALA A 203 15.16 5.68 -16.74
CA ALA A 203 16.57 5.90 -16.41
C ALA A 203 16.77 7.04 -15.40
N THR A 204 17.80 6.87 -14.58
CA THR A 204 18.45 7.93 -13.81
C THR A 204 19.81 8.21 -14.44
N GLU A 205 20.16 9.48 -14.60
CA GLU A 205 21.44 9.94 -15.15
C GLU A 205 22.11 10.95 -14.22
N GLY A 206 23.45 11.02 -14.23
CA GLY A 206 24.26 11.90 -13.40
C GLY A 206 25.54 12.38 -14.09
N TYR A 207 25.90 13.65 -13.88
CA TYR A 207 27.05 14.31 -14.49
C TYR A 207 27.80 15.24 -13.50
N GLU A 208 29.13 15.11 -13.45
CA GLU A 208 30.05 15.93 -12.61
C GLU A 208 29.59 16.16 -11.14
N SER A 209 28.89 15.19 -10.55
CA SER A 209 28.33 15.25 -9.19
C SER A 209 29.42 15.32 -8.09
N THR A 210 29.93 16.52 -7.84
CA THR A 210 31.02 16.80 -6.89
C THR A 210 30.56 16.88 -5.43
N VAL A 211 29.89 15.82 -4.93
CA VAL A 211 29.55 15.67 -3.51
C VAL A 211 29.80 14.24 -3.02
N PRO A 212 30.83 13.99 -2.18
CA PRO A 212 30.99 12.71 -1.50
C PRO A 212 29.84 12.46 -0.51
N GLY A 213 29.22 11.28 -0.56
CA GLY A 213 28.24 10.83 0.43
C GLY A 213 26.76 11.08 0.12
N LEU A 214 26.38 11.48 -1.10
CA LEU A 214 24.97 11.49 -1.51
C LEU A 214 24.52 10.11 -2.00
N SER A 215 23.74 9.42 -1.17
CA SER A 215 23.04 8.18 -1.52
C SER A 215 21.62 8.46 -2.00
N GLY A 216 21.31 8.05 -3.24
CA GLY A 216 19.93 7.92 -3.71
C GLY A 216 19.33 6.55 -3.34
N ASP A 217 18.51 6.48 -2.29
CA ASP A 217 17.46 5.44 -2.19
C ASP A 217 16.27 5.95 -3.03
N LEU A 218 15.92 5.22 -4.07
CA LEU A 218 15.08 5.69 -5.17
C LEU A 218 14.27 4.50 -5.66
N ARG A 219 12.94 4.52 -5.51
CA ARG A 219 12.11 3.32 -5.72
C ARG A 219 11.16 3.42 -6.91
N PRO A 220 11.67 3.41 -8.15
CA PRO A 220 10.84 3.38 -9.34
C PRO A 220 10.20 2.02 -9.49
N THR A 221 9.05 1.86 -8.82
CA THR A 221 8.11 0.77 -9.10
C THR A 221 7.65 0.94 -10.54
N LEU A 222 8.06 0.05 -11.45
CA LEU A 222 7.62 0.10 -12.85
C LEU A 222 6.17 -0.40 -12.98
N ALA A 223 5.23 0.45 -12.56
CA ALA A 223 3.81 0.21 -12.72
C ALA A 223 3.41 0.43 -14.19
N ARG A 224 3.29 -0.66 -14.96
CA ARG A 224 2.30 -0.67 -16.05
C ARG A 224 0.92 -0.45 -15.40
N TRP A 225 0.29 0.73 -15.41
CA TRP A 225 -1.18 0.80 -15.28
C TRP A 225 -1.95 2.01 -15.89
N LYS A 226 -1.78 2.25 -17.20
CA LYS A 226 -2.80 2.87 -18.09
C LYS A 226 -2.68 2.37 -19.53
N GLY A 227 -3.74 2.53 -20.32
CA GLY A 227 -3.73 2.39 -21.79
C GLY A 227 -4.30 1.07 -22.33
N THR A 228 -4.03 -0.08 -21.71
CA THR A 228 -4.63 -1.38 -22.14
C THR A 228 -5.13 -2.18 -20.95
N CYS A 229 -6.46 -2.16 -20.77
CA CYS A 229 -7.28 -3.06 -19.93
C CYS A 229 -6.50 -4.25 -19.32
N LEU A 230 -6.31 -4.30 -17.99
CA LEU A 230 -5.77 -5.50 -17.35
C LEU A 230 -6.83 -6.59 -17.43
N ILE A 231 -6.71 -7.42 -18.45
CA ILE A 231 -7.41 -8.69 -18.52
C ILE A 231 -6.63 -9.62 -17.58
N ILE A 232 -7.19 -9.89 -16.40
CA ILE A 232 -6.74 -10.99 -15.55
C ILE A 232 -7.11 -12.26 -16.31
N PHE A 233 -6.10 -12.99 -16.81
CA PHE A 233 -6.27 -14.19 -17.62
C PHE A 233 -6.30 -15.42 -16.72
N VAL A 234 -7.49 -15.84 -16.30
CA VAL A 234 -7.62 -17.01 -15.42
C VAL A 234 -7.23 -18.28 -16.15
N GLN A 235 -6.10 -18.86 -15.78
CA GLN A 235 -5.53 -20.06 -16.42
C GLN A 235 -6.21 -21.36 -15.91
N GLN A 236 -7.51 -21.49 -16.17
CA GLN A 236 -8.22 -22.78 -16.15
C GLN A 236 -9.02 -22.97 -17.44
N ALA A 237 -9.34 -24.22 -17.77
CA ALA A 237 -9.94 -24.58 -19.06
C ALA A 237 -11.32 -23.91 -19.24
N LYS A 238 -11.49 -23.24 -20.39
CA LYS A 238 -12.51 -22.20 -20.68
C LYS A 238 -12.16 -20.88 -19.97
N GLY A 239 -11.49 -19.99 -20.70
CA GLY A 239 -10.89 -18.77 -20.17
C GLY A 239 -11.89 -17.80 -19.52
N VAL A 240 -11.44 -17.18 -18.43
CA VAL A 240 -12.18 -16.11 -17.74
C VAL A 240 -11.35 -14.84 -17.80
N HIS A 241 -12.02 -13.73 -18.10
CA HIS A 241 -11.39 -12.47 -18.48
C HIS A 241 -12.02 -11.31 -17.69
N TYR A 242 -11.35 -10.87 -16.62
CA TYR A 242 -11.78 -9.69 -15.85
C TYR A 242 -10.94 -8.49 -16.25
N ARG A 243 -11.59 -7.42 -16.75
CA ARG A 243 -11.01 -6.09 -16.92
C ARG A 243 -10.93 -5.40 -15.57
N VAL A 244 -9.74 -4.97 -15.14
CA VAL A 244 -9.61 -4.02 -14.01
C VAL A 244 -9.89 -2.59 -14.48
N GLY A 245 -10.63 -1.83 -13.67
CA GLY A 245 -10.95 -0.41 -13.83
C GLY A 245 -10.19 0.47 -12.83
N LYS A 246 -10.84 1.52 -12.30
CA LYS A 246 -10.19 2.42 -11.32
C LYS A 246 -10.07 1.76 -9.93
N LYS A 247 -9.08 2.22 -9.16
CA LYS A 247 -8.98 1.96 -7.72
C LYS A 247 -10.18 2.58 -7.00
N ILE A 248 -10.88 1.80 -6.18
CA ILE A 248 -12.06 2.22 -5.41
C ILE A 248 -11.87 2.09 -3.88
N GLY A 249 -10.80 1.43 -3.43
CA GLY A 249 -10.50 1.31 -2.01
C GLY A 249 -9.08 0.81 -1.74
N GLU A 250 -8.63 0.95 -0.49
CA GLU A 250 -7.34 0.50 0.00
C GLU A 250 -7.43 0.24 1.51
N GLY A 251 -6.68 -0.75 1.99
CA GLY A 251 -6.60 -1.06 3.42
C GLY A 251 -5.35 -1.86 3.74
N SER A 252 -5.18 -2.21 5.03
CA SER A 252 -4.00 -2.91 5.55
C SER A 252 -3.70 -4.27 4.93
N PHE A 253 -4.63 -4.83 4.14
CA PHE A 253 -4.52 -6.16 3.55
C PHE A 253 -4.53 -6.15 2.01
N GLY A 254 -4.62 -4.98 1.37
CA GLY A 254 -4.63 -4.90 -0.09
C GLY A 254 -5.33 -3.68 -0.69
N VAL A 255 -5.39 -3.67 -2.02
CA VAL A 255 -6.03 -2.62 -2.83
C VAL A 255 -7.26 -3.18 -3.53
N ILE A 256 -8.34 -2.40 -3.60
CA ILE A 256 -9.60 -2.78 -4.24
C ILE A 256 -9.83 -1.90 -5.47
N PHE A 257 -10.14 -2.54 -6.60
CA PHE A 257 -10.48 -1.90 -7.86
C PHE A 257 -11.91 -2.28 -8.25
N GLU A 258 -12.59 -1.42 -9.00
CA GLU A 258 -13.73 -1.88 -9.81
C GLU A 258 -13.23 -2.67 -11.01
N GLY A 259 -14.12 -3.40 -11.68
CA GLY A 259 -13.78 -4.12 -12.89
C GLY A 259 -15.01 -4.63 -13.62
N THR A 260 -14.78 -5.29 -14.75
CA THR A 260 -15.84 -5.84 -15.61
C THR A 260 -15.48 -7.25 -16.06
N ASN A 261 -16.36 -8.20 -15.81
CA ASN A 261 -16.28 -9.54 -16.39
C ASN A 261 -16.61 -9.44 -17.90
N LEU A 262 -15.63 -9.71 -18.76
CA LEU A 262 -15.75 -9.51 -20.21
C LEU A 262 -16.59 -10.58 -20.91
N LEU A 263 -17.00 -11.65 -20.22
CA LEU A 263 -17.88 -12.68 -20.77
C LEU A 263 -19.37 -12.26 -20.76
N ASN A 264 -19.76 -11.35 -19.86
CA ASN A 264 -21.16 -10.97 -19.64
C ASN A 264 -21.36 -9.49 -19.26
N ASN A 265 -20.31 -8.67 -19.38
CA ASN A 265 -20.25 -7.25 -18.99
C ASN A 265 -20.68 -6.94 -17.54
N THR A 266 -20.68 -7.93 -16.64
CA THR A 266 -21.04 -7.72 -15.22
C THR A 266 -19.94 -6.94 -14.50
N GLN A 267 -20.34 -5.86 -13.80
CA GLN A 267 -19.44 -5.07 -12.95
C GLN A 267 -19.09 -5.84 -11.67
N VAL A 268 -17.80 -5.89 -11.34
CA VAL A 268 -17.22 -6.66 -10.22
C VAL A 268 -16.29 -5.79 -9.37
N ALA A 269 -16.07 -6.15 -8.12
CA ALA A 269 -14.98 -5.63 -7.30
C ALA A 269 -13.83 -6.64 -7.25
N ILE A 270 -12.60 -6.14 -7.36
CA ILE A 270 -11.38 -6.94 -7.50
C ILE A 270 -10.39 -6.52 -6.41
N LYS A 271 -10.18 -7.40 -5.42
CA LYS A 271 -9.29 -7.18 -4.26
C LYS A 271 -7.94 -7.88 -4.52
N PHE A 272 -6.85 -7.11 -4.44
CA PHE A 272 -5.47 -7.56 -4.63
C PHE A 272 -4.73 -7.57 -3.29
N GLU A 273 -4.23 -8.73 -2.86
CA GLU A 273 -3.39 -8.89 -1.67
C GLU A 273 -1.95 -9.27 -2.10
N PRO A 274 -0.89 -8.60 -1.64
CA PRO A 274 0.49 -9.01 -1.91
C PRO A 274 0.79 -10.40 -1.37
N ARG A 275 1.36 -11.30 -2.19
CA ARG A 275 1.69 -12.70 -1.81
C ARG A 275 2.75 -12.81 -0.70
N LYS A 276 3.41 -11.71 -0.35
CA LYS A 276 4.37 -11.57 0.75
C LYS A 276 3.81 -10.76 1.95
N SER A 277 2.48 -10.60 2.05
CA SER A 277 1.85 -10.03 3.25
C SER A 277 2.24 -10.82 4.50
N ASP A 278 2.57 -10.13 5.60
CA ASP A 278 2.87 -10.74 6.90
C ASP A 278 1.64 -11.42 7.53
N ALA A 279 0.44 -11.03 7.10
CA ALA A 279 -0.84 -11.57 7.56
C ALA A 279 -1.78 -11.87 6.37
N PRO A 280 -1.47 -12.91 5.56
CA PRO A 280 -2.25 -13.25 4.38
C PRO A 280 -3.61 -13.83 4.78
N GLN A 281 -4.68 -13.26 4.24
CA GLN A 281 -6.08 -13.51 4.63
C GLN A 281 -6.98 -13.79 3.42
N LEU A 282 -6.63 -13.29 2.22
CA LEU A 282 -7.54 -13.30 1.06
C LEU A 282 -8.00 -14.72 0.65
N ARG A 283 -7.17 -15.74 0.91
CA ARG A 283 -7.52 -17.16 0.70
C ARG A 283 -8.58 -17.68 1.68
N ASP A 284 -8.55 -17.21 2.93
CA ASP A 284 -9.51 -17.61 3.96
C ASP A 284 -10.78 -16.76 3.92
N GLU A 285 -10.68 -15.51 3.49
CA GLU A 285 -11.82 -14.71 3.04
C GLU A 285 -12.56 -15.41 1.87
N TYR A 286 -11.84 -15.88 0.84
CA TYR A 286 -12.45 -16.66 -0.26
C TYR A 286 -13.16 -17.93 0.27
N ARG A 287 -12.53 -18.68 1.18
CA ARG A 287 -13.16 -19.85 1.83
C ARG A 287 -14.42 -19.48 2.58
N THR A 288 -14.43 -18.35 3.31
CA THR A 288 -15.63 -17.83 3.99
C THR A 288 -16.73 -17.48 2.99
N TYR A 289 -16.44 -16.77 1.89
CA TYR A 289 -17.44 -16.51 0.85
C TYR A 289 -18.01 -17.81 0.25
N LYS A 290 -17.21 -18.86 0.08
CA LYS A 290 -17.71 -20.18 -0.38
C LYS A 290 -18.62 -20.91 0.63
N ILE A 291 -18.58 -20.56 1.92
CA ILE A 291 -19.50 -21.06 2.97
C ILE A 291 -20.79 -20.21 3.02
N LEU A 292 -20.67 -18.91 2.77
CA LEU A 292 -21.74 -17.92 2.86
C LEU A 292 -22.49 -17.66 1.53
N VAL A 293 -22.05 -18.23 0.41
CA VAL A 293 -22.68 -18.03 -0.91
C VAL A 293 -24.18 -18.38 -0.90
N GLY A 294 -24.99 -17.53 -1.52
CA GLY A 294 -26.46 -17.65 -1.54
C GLY A 294 -27.18 -17.08 -0.31
N CYS A 295 -26.46 -16.62 0.72
CA CYS A 295 -27.09 -15.93 1.85
C CYS A 295 -27.47 -14.47 1.50
N PRO A 296 -28.64 -13.97 1.95
CA PRO A 296 -29.07 -12.60 1.69
C PRO A 296 -28.06 -11.54 2.17
N GLY A 297 -27.65 -10.64 1.28
CA GLY A 297 -26.68 -9.59 1.58
C GLY A 297 -25.23 -10.08 1.74
N ILE A 298 -24.89 -11.26 1.22
CA ILE A 298 -23.50 -11.65 0.99
C ILE A 298 -23.25 -11.54 -0.53
N PRO A 299 -22.24 -10.78 -0.99
CA PRO A 299 -21.94 -10.69 -2.42
C PRO A 299 -21.47 -12.03 -2.97
N ASN A 300 -21.76 -12.30 -4.24
CA ASN A 300 -21.28 -13.49 -4.93
C ASN A 300 -19.77 -13.43 -5.11
N VAL A 301 -19.13 -14.59 -5.06
CA VAL A 301 -17.69 -14.75 -5.31
C VAL A 301 -17.46 -15.50 -6.62
N TYR A 302 -16.74 -14.86 -7.53
CA TYR A 302 -16.58 -15.30 -8.92
C TYR A 302 -15.23 -15.97 -9.18
N TYR A 303 -14.17 -15.47 -8.54
CA TYR A 303 -12.81 -16.00 -8.73
C TYR A 303 -11.94 -15.77 -7.50
N PHE A 304 -11.04 -16.71 -7.22
CA PHE A 304 -9.85 -16.51 -6.40
C PHE A 304 -8.67 -17.22 -7.05
N GLY A 305 -7.51 -16.57 -7.07
CA GLY A 305 -6.27 -17.16 -7.61
C GLY A 305 -5.06 -16.28 -7.40
N GLN A 306 -4.00 -16.52 -8.18
CA GLN A 306 -2.74 -15.77 -8.11
C GLN A 306 -2.39 -15.18 -9.48
N GLU A 307 -1.93 -13.94 -9.48
CA GLU A 307 -1.52 -13.20 -10.67
C GLU A 307 -0.24 -12.43 -10.33
N GLY A 308 0.87 -12.80 -10.98
CA GLY A 308 2.21 -12.30 -10.64
C GLY A 308 2.53 -12.36 -9.14
N LEU A 309 2.66 -11.19 -8.51
CA LEU A 309 3.00 -11.01 -7.09
C LEU A 309 1.78 -10.92 -6.15
N HIS A 310 0.55 -11.04 -6.65
CA HIS A 310 -0.68 -10.85 -5.88
C HIS A 310 -1.55 -12.12 -5.81
N ASN A 311 -2.23 -12.31 -4.68
CA ASN A 311 -3.48 -13.06 -4.62
C ASN A 311 -4.59 -12.13 -5.11
N ILE A 312 -5.54 -12.65 -5.91
CA ILE A 312 -6.70 -11.91 -6.40
C ILE A 312 -7.98 -12.57 -5.91
N LEU A 313 -8.97 -11.76 -5.53
CA LEU A 313 -10.34 -12.15 -5.22
C LEU A 313 -11.30 -11.27 -6.02
N VAL A 314 -12.29 -11.87 -6.69
CA VAL A 314 -13.31 -11.17 -7.48
C VAL A 314 -14.70 -11.46 -6.92
N ILE A 315 -15.44 -10.41 -6.58
CA ILE A 315 -16.80 -10.45 -6.01
C ILE A 315 -17.74 -9.47 -6.74
N ASP A 316 -19.03 -9.46 -6.41
CA ASP A 316 -19.96 -8.42 -6.87
C ASP A 316 -19.46 -7.00 -6.59
N LEU A 317 -19.63 -6.07 -7.54
CA LEU A 317 -19.51 -4.64 -7.25
C LEU A 317 -20.77 -4.16 -6.51
N LEU A 318 -20.57 -3.56 -5.34
CA LEU A 318 -21.61 -3.00 -4.48
C LEU A 318 -21.67 -1.46 -4.59
N GLY A 319 -22.57 -0.83 -3.84
CA GLY A 319 -22.64 0.61 -3.65
C GLY A 319 -21.70 1.11 -2.53
N PRO A 320 -21.87 2.36 -2.05
CA PRO A 320 -21.08 2.93 -0.96
C PRO A 320 -21.24 2.18 0.37
N SER A 321 -20.28 2.37 1.28
CA SER A 321 -20.34 1.89 2.66
C SER A 321 -21.26 2.75 3.53
N LEU A 322 -21.61 2.24 4.71
CA LEU A 322 -22.34 3.02 5.70
C LEU A 322 -21.50 4.17 6.29
N GLU A 323 -20.17 4.16 6.22
CA GLU A 323 -19.35 5.34 6.60
C GLU A 323 -19.43 6.43 5.52
N ASP A 324 -19.37 6.07 4.23
CA ASP A 324 -19.51 7.02 3.12
C ASP A 324 -20.87 7.73 3.17
N LEU A 325 -21.95 6.95 3.32
CA LEU A 325 -23.31 7.46 3.46
C LEU A 325 -23.49 8.31 4.74
N PHE A 326 -22.77 7.98 5.80
CA PHE A 326 -22.77 8.74 7.05
C PHE A 326 -22.09 10.10 6.90
N ASP A 327 -20.93 10.16 6.23
CA ASP A 327 -20.28 11.43 5.84
C ASP A 327 -21.18 12.25 4.89
N HIS A 328 -21.87 11.60 3.95
CA HIS A 328 -22.81 12.27 3.06
C HIS A 328 -24.02 12.89 3.79
N CYS A 329 -24.49 12.26 4.87
CA CYS A 329 -25.52 12.76 5.77
C CYS A 329 -25.00 13.72 6.86
N GLY A 330 -23.77 14.23 6.76
CA GLY A 330 -23.22 15.19 7.72
C GLY A 330 -22.81 14.57 9.06
N ARG A 331 -22.44 13.28 9.03
CA ARG A 331 -21.98 12.48 10.19
C ARG A 331 -23.00 12.34 11.31
N ARG A 332 -24.28 12.20 10.95
CA ARG A 332 -25.35 11.75 11.86
C ARG A 332 -26.44 11.06 11.05
N PHE A 333 -27.00 9.98 11.59
CA PHE A 333 -28.23 9.38 11.07
C PHE A 333 -29.40 9.59 12.06
N SER A 334 -30.61 9.67 11.52
CA SER A 334 -31.86 9.70 12.26
C SER A 334 -32.14 8.34 12.95
N THR A 335 -32.93 8.36 14.02
CA THR A 335 -33.33 7.14 14.74
C THR A 335 -33.98 6.12 13.81
N LYS A 336 -34.81 6.57 12.86
CA LYS A 336 -35.43 5.75 11.80
C LYS A 336 -34.40 5.07 10.91
N THR A 337 -33.47 5.84 10.35
CA THR A 337 -32.39 5.29 9.52
C THR A 337 -31.54 4.28 10.31
N VAL A 338 -31.16 4.58 11.56
CA VAL A 338 -30.39 3.65 12.39
C VAL A 338 -31.17 2.39 12.73
N VAL A 339 -32.47 2.46 13.01
CA VAL A 339 -33.31 1.25 13.25
C VAL A 339 -33.37 0.34 12.03
N MET A 340 -33.68 0.89 10.85
CA MET A 340 -33.79 0.10 9.61
C MET A 340 -32.43 -0.50 9.21
N VAL A 341 -31.35 0.25 9.40
CA VAL A 341 -29.96 -0.23 9.27
C VAL A 341 -29.68 -1.36 10.27
N ALA A 342 -29.99 -1.18 11.55
CA ALA A 342 -29.70 -2.13 12.62
C ALA A 342 -30.40 -3.47 12.41
N LYS A 343 -31.69 -3.46 12.03
CA LYS A 343 -32.45 -4.69 11.72
C LYS A 343 -31.81 -5.48 10.57
N GLN A 344 -31.33 -4.81 9.52
CA GLN A 344 -30.60 -5.47 8.43
C GLN A 344 -29.23 -5.99 8.89
N MET A 345 -28.39 -5.16 9.53
CA MET A 345 -27.04 -5.54 9.99
C MET A 345 -27.07 -6.74 10.95
N LEU A 346 -27.99 -6.73 11.91
CA LEU A 346 -28.22 -7.82 12.86
C LEU A 346 -28.59 -9.12 12.14
N SER A 347 -29.41 -9.05 11.08
CA SER A 347 -29.79 -10.21 10.27
C SER A 347 -28.60 -10.80 9.50
N ARG A 348 -27.64 -9.98 9.05
CA ARG A 348 -26.40 -10.47 8.42
C ARG A 348 -25.50 -11.19 9.43
N VAL A 349 -25.32 -10.60 10.61
CA VAL A 349 -24.52 -11.20 11.69
C VAL A 349 -25.15 -12.50 12.19
N GLN A 350 -26.48 -12.56 12.35
CA GLN A 350 -27.22 -13.80 12.59
C GLN A 350 -26.89 -14.87 11.53
N THR A 351 -26.96 -14.52 10.24
CA THR A 351 -26.69 -15.45 9.13
C THR A 351 -25.25 -16.01 9.17
N ILE A 352 -24.26 -15.18 9.51
CA ILE A 352 -22.85 -15.59 9.69
C ILE A 352 -22.71 -16.56 10.89
N HIS A 353 -23.39 -16.27 12.00
CA HIS A 353 -23.40 -17.10 13.21
C HIS A 353 -24.08 -18.46 13.01
N GLU A 354 -25.15 -18.52 12.21
CA GLU A 354 -25.83 -19.78 11.84
C GLU A 354 -24.89 -20.68 11.02
N LYS A 355 -24.11 -20.08 10.12
CA LYS A 355 -23.05 -20.71 9.32
C LYS A 355 -21.78 -21.08 10.13
N ASN A 356 -21.84 -21.01 11.47
CA ASN A 356 -20.82 -21.43 12.43
C ASN A 356 -19.57 -20.51 12.49
N LEU A 357 -19.66 -19.31 11.92
CA LEU A 357 -18.61 -18.29 11.89
C LEU A 357 -18.93 -17.13 12.83
N ILE A 358 -17.91 -16.38 13.23
CA ILE A 358 -17.98 -15.04 13.84
C ILE A 358 -17.13 -14.10 12.97
N TYR A 359 -17.50 -12.82 12.95
CA TYR A 359 -17.03 -11.85 11.95
C TYR A 359 -15.81 -11.04 12.44
N ARG A 360 -15.83 -10.60 13.69
CA ARG A 360 -14.72 -10.04 14.49
C ARG A 360 -14.17 -8.66 14.10
N ASP A 361 -14.57 -8.06 12.98
CA ASP A 361 -14.24 -6.67 12.61
C ASP A 361 -15.47 -5.85 12.17
N ILE A 362 -16.53 -5.86 12.99
CA ILE A 362 -17.73 -5.04 12.78
C ILE A 362 -17.34 -3.54 12.76
N LYS A 363 -17.46 -2.91 11.60
CA LYS A 363 -17.21 -1.49 11.33
C LYS A 363 -18.11 -0.99 10.18
N PRO A 364 -18.59 0.28 10.16
CA PRO A 364 -19.46 0.81 9.10
C PRO A 364 -18.90 0.64 7.69
N ASP A 365 -17.58 0.75 7.56
CA ASP A 365 -16.79 0.60 6.33
C ASP A 365 -17.04 -0.75 5.63
N ASN A 366 -17.34 -1.80 6.40
CA ASN A 366 -17.53 -3.17 5.90
C ASN A 366 -19.01 -3.53 5.63
N PHE A 367 -19.94 -2.59 5.82
CA PHE A 367 -21.35 -2.75 5.49
C PHE A 367 -21.70 -1.80 4.35
N LEU A 368 -22.09 -2.34 3.19
CA LEU A 368 -22.30 -1.59 1.94
C LEU A 368 -23.74 -1.74 1.46
N ILE A 369 -24.32 -0.69 0.86
CA ILE A 369 -25.60 -0.84 0.16
C ILE A 369 -25.40 -1.54 -1.20
N GLY A 370 -26.47 -2.09 -1.79
CA GLY A 370 -26.41 -2.55 -3.18
C GLY A 370 -26.26 -1.38 -4.17
N ARG A 371 -25.95 -1.68 -5.44
CA ARG A 371 -25.76 -0.64 -6.44
C ARG A 371 -27.05 0.11 -6.81
N PRO A 372 -26.95 1.40 -7.20
CA PRO A 372 -28.02 2.17 -7.84
C PRO A 372 -28.82 1.40 -8.88
N ASN A 373 -30.12 1.67 -8.97
CA ASN A 373 -31.03 1.12 -9.98
C ASN A 373 -31.06 -0.43 -10.00
N THR A 374 -30.82 -1.07 -8.85
CA THR A 374 -30.95 -2.52 -8.70
C THR A 374 -31.98 -2.88 -7.62
N LYS A 375 -32.55 -4.09 -7.69
CA LYS A 375 -33.41 -4.64 -6.63
C LYS A 375 -32.70 -4.74 -5.26
N ALA A 376 -31.37 -4.60 -5.23
CA ALA A 376 -30.55 -4.67 -4.03
C ALA A 376 -30.15 -3.28 -3.49
N GLN A 377 -30.56 -2.16 -4.10
CA GLN A 377 -30.09 -0.82 -3.73
C GLN A 377 -30.36 -0.44 -2.26
N ASN A 378 -31.44 -0.95 -1.66
CA ASN A 378 -31.78 -0.73 -0.25
C ASN A 378 -31.36 -1.91 0.65
N VAL A 379 -30.69 -2.93 0.11
CA VAL A 379 -30.21 -4.10 0.84
C VAL A 379 -28.79 -3.80 1.35
N ILE A 380 -28.59 -3.90 2.66
CA ILE A 380 -27.25 -3.82 3.26
C ILE A 380 -26.55 -5.16 3.07
N HIS A 381 -25.28 -5.12 2.66
CA HIS A 381 -24.41 -6.26 2.42
C HIS A 381 -23.22 -6.24 3.40
N VAL A 382 -22.54 -7.37 3.57
CA VAL A 382 -21.29 -7.47 4.36
C VAL A 382 -20.15 -7.95 3.46
N VAL A 383 -18.98 -7.32 3.60
CA VAL A 383 -17.74 -7.64 2.86
C VAL A 383 -16.59 -7.99 3.82
N ASP A 384 -15.38 -8.16 3.29
CA ASP A 384 -14.12 -8.20 4.05
C ASP A 384 -14.09 -9.25 5.19
N PHE A 385 -14.18 -10.53 4.81
CA PHE A 385 -14.18 -11.65 5.74
C PHE A 385 -12.77 -12.12 6.16
N GLY A 386 -11.73 -11.31 5.97
CA GLY A 386 -10.34 -11.65 6.34
C GLY A 386 -10.14 -11.92 7.83
N MET A 387 -10.95 -11.29 8.69
CA MET A 387 -10.99 -11.53 10.14
C MET A 387 -11.98 -12.62 10.56
N ALA A 388 -12.80 -13.19 9.67
CA ALA A 388 -13.79 -14.19 10.05
C ALA A 388 -13.15 -15.45 10.64
N LYS A 389 -13.82 -16.07 11.62
CA LYS A 389 -13.31 -17.24 12.34
C LYS A 389 -14.43 -18.21 12.65
N GLN A 390 -14.18 -19.51 12.59
CA GLN A 390 -15.12 -20.52 13.05
C GLN A 390 -15.23 -20.55 14.59
N TYR A 391 -16.44 -20.44 15.15
CA TYR A 391 -16.67 -20.42 16.61
C TYR A 391 -17.24 -21.74 17.16
N ARG A 392 -17.73 -22.63 16.29
CA ARG A 392 -18.16 -23.99 16.68
C ARG A 392 -17.89 -24.97 15.54
N ASP A 393 -17.76 -26.26 15.85
CA ASP A 393 -17.67 -27.28 14.79
C ASP A 393 -18.93 -27.28 13.91
N PRO A 394 -18.84 -27.45 12.57
CA PRO A 394 -20.01 -27.34 11.70
C PRO A 394 -20.95 -28.55 11.82
N LYS A 395 -20.45 -29.70 12.29
CA LYS A 395 -21.18 -30.96 12.44
C LYS A 395 -21.65 -31.17 13.88
N THR A 396 -20.74 -31.20 14.85
CA THR A 396 -21.06 -31.49 16.27
C THR A 396 -21.66 -30.30 17.01
N LYS A 397 -21.53 -29.08 16.44
CA LYS A 397 -21.91 -27.80 17.04
C LYS A 397 -21.19 -27.45 18.35
N GLN A 398 -20.18 -28.23 18.75
CA GLN A 398 -19.33 -27.95 19.91
C GLN A 398 -18.66 -26.58 19.76
N HIS A 399 -18.83 -25.71 20.75
CA HIS A 399 -18.26 -24.36 20.78
C HIS A 399 -16.72 -24.43 20.91
N ILE A 400 -16.02 -23.40 20.43
CA ILE A 400 -14.59 -23.24 20.72
C ILE A 400 -14.40 -23.04 22.24
N PRO A 401 -13.36 -23.61 22.86
CA PRO A 401 -13.12 -23.43 24.28
C PRO A 401 -12.75 -21.97 24.61
N TYR A 402 -13.18 -21.50 25.78
CA TYR A 402 -12.80 -20.19 26.30
C TYR A 402 -11.27 -20.05 26.44
N ARG A 403 -10.73 -18.89 26.06
CA ARG A 403 -9.30 -18.55 26.17
C ARG A 403 -9.12 -17.07 26.47
N GLU A 404 -8.01 -16.72 27.10
CA GLU A 404 -7.59 -15.34 27.36
C GLU A 404 -6.18 -15.09 26.80
N ARG A 405 -5.63 -13.89 27.03
CA ARG A 405 -4.30 -13.44 26.55
C ARG A 405 -4.17 -13.48 25.02
N LYS A 406 -5.28 -13.26 24.31
CA LYS A 406 -5.34 -13.07 22.86
C LYS A 406 -4.67 -11.75 22.46
N SER A 407 -4.07 -11.73 21.28
CA SER A 407 -3.76 -10.48 20.59
C SER A 407 -5.04 -9.72 20.23
N LEU A 408 -4.99 -8.39 20.35
CA LEU A 408 -6.10 -7.52 19.97
C LEU A 408 -6.21 -7.49 18.43
N SER A 409 -7.40 -7.80 17.89
CA SER A 409 -7.68 -7.83 16.45
C SER A 409 -9.02 -7.16 16.14
N GLY A 410 -9.12 -6.52 14.99
CA GLY A 410 -10.29 -5.72 14.59
C GLY A 410 -10.25 -4.29 15.14
N THR A 411 -11.30 -3.51 14.83
CA THR A 411 -11.31 -2.06 14.98
C THR A 411 -11.56 -1.62 16.43
N ALA A 412 -10.56 -1.03 17.08
CA ALA A 412 -10.58 -0.55 18.48
C ALA A 412 -11.84 0.26 18.85
N ARG A 413 -12.31 1.10 17.92
CA ARG A 413 -13.49 1.99 18.08
C ARG A 413 -14.75 1.17 18.40
N TYR A 414 -14.95 0.02 17.76
CA TYR A 414 -16.19 -0.74 17.81
C TYR A 414 -16.10 -2.03 18.64
N MET A 415 -14.95 -2.72 18.68
CA MET A 415 -14.78 -4.01 19.38
C MET A 415 -15.30 -4.04 20.84
N SER A 416 -15.73 -5.22 21.30
CA SER A 416 -16.28 -5.45 22.64
C SER A 416 -15.31 -5.16 23.79
N ILE A 417 -15.84 -4.97 24.99
CA ILE A 417 -15.03 -4.91 26.23
C ILE A 417 -14.23 -6.21 26.41
N ASN A 418 -14.82 -7.38 26.16
CA ASN A 418 -14.10 -8.65 26.26
C ASN A 418 -12.92 -8.74 25.26
N THR A 419 -13.04 -8.16 24.06
CA THR A 419 -11.93 -8.08 23.10
C THR A 419 -10.78 -7.24 23.68
N HIS A 420 -11.07 -6.08 24.27
CA HIS A 420 -10.07 -5.24 24.95
C HIS A 420 -9.38 -5.94 26.12
N LEU A 421 -10.08 -6.81 26.84
CA LEU A 421 -9.53 -7.67 27.90
C LEU A 421 -8.71 -8.87 27.38
N GLY A 422 -8.47 -8.96 26.07
CA GLY A 422 -7.70 -10.06 25.46
C GLY A 422 -8.39 -11.42 25.55
N ARG A 423 -9.72 -11.45 25.66
CA ARG A 423 -10.51 -12.69 25.67
C ARG A 423 -10.76 -13.18 24.25
N GLU A 424 -10.90 -14.49 24.08
CA GLU A 424 -11.35 -15.07 22.82
C GLU A 424 -12.77 -14.58 22.50
N GLN A 425 -12.98 -14.14 21.26
CA GLN A 425 -14.26 -13.59 20.81
C GLN A 425 -15.26 -14.72 20.49
N SER A 426 -16.53 -14.47 20.77
CA SER A 426 -17.67 -15.28 20.30
C SER A 426 -18.81 -14.40 19.79
N ARG A 427 -19.99 -14.99 19.55
CA ARG A 427 -21.16 -14.32 18.95
C ARG A 427 -21.57 -13.03 19.66
N ARG A 428 -21.42 -12.95 20.98
CA ARG A 428 -21.74 -11.75 21.78
C ARG A 428 -20.86 -10.55 21.42
N ASP A 429 -19.63 -10.78 20.99
CA ASP A 429 -18.64 -9.73 20.76
C ASP A 429 -18.92 -8.96 19.45
N ASP A 430 -19.41 -9.66 18.43
CA ASP A 430 -19.95 -9.05 17.21
C ASP A 430 -21.22 -8.24 17.49
N LEU A 431 -22.09 -8.72 18.41
CA LEU A 431 -23.31 -8.00 18.79
C LEU A 431 -23.03 -6.76 19.68
N GLU A 432 -22.07 -6.84 20.61
CA GLU A 432 -21.62 -5.65 21.36
C GLU A 432 -21.01 -4.61 20.40
N ALA A 433 -20.24 -5.05 19.41
CA ALA A 433 -19.67 -4.16 18.39
C ALA A 433 -20.74 -3.53 17.47
N LEU A 434 -21.79 -4.27 17.08
CA LEU A 434 -22.96 -3.69 16.41
C LEU A 434 -23.61 -2.60 17.27
N GLY A 435 -23.80 -2.84 18.57
CA GLY A 435 -24.33 -1.84 19.51
C GLY A 435 -23.48 -0.56 19.57
N HIS A 436 -22.15 -0.69 19.57
CA HIS A 436 -21.25 0.46 19.47
C HIS A 436 -21.36 1.19 18.11
N VAL A 437 -21.60 0.48 17.00
CA VAL A 437 -21.84 1.09 15.68
C VAL A 437 -23.19 1.82 15.62
N PHE A 438 -24.26 1.28 16.21
CA PHE A 438 -25.55 1.98 16.25
C PHE A 438 -25.46 3.28 17.06
N MET A 439 -24.81 3.26 18.22
CA MET A 439 -24.60 4.49 19.00
C MET A 439 -23.64 5.48 18.35
N TYR A 440 -22.71 5.02 17.51
CA TYR A 440 -21.88 5.89 16.69
C TYR A 440 -22.71 6.67 15.67
N PHE A 441 -23.59 5.99 14.93
CA PHE A 441 -24.46 6.63 13.94
C PHE A 441 -25.44 7.65 14.54
N LEU A 442 -26.02 7.34 15.70
CA LEU A 442 -26.96 8.22 16.41
C LEU A 442 -26.30 9.51 16.94
N ARG A 443 -25.05 9.40 17.41
CA ARG A 443 -24.33 10.46 18.14
C ARG A 443 -23.35 11.28 17.29
N GLY A 444 -22.95 10.78 16.12
CA GLY A 444 -21.83 11.35 15.34
C GLY A 444 -20.43 10.93 15.81
N GLY A 445 -20.33 10.42 17.04
CA GLY A 445 -19.09 9.94 17.64
C GLY A 445 -19.30 9.29 19.02
N LEU A 446 -18.35 8.46 19.41
CA LEU A 446 -18.36 7.68 20.66
C LEU A 446 -17.47 8.32 21.74
N PRO A 447 -17.80 8.19 23.06
CA PRO A 447 -17.07 8.82 24.17
C PRO A 447 -15.60 8.41 24.37
N TRP A 448 -15.08 7.51 23.54
CA TRP A 448 -13.69 7.02 23.54
C TRP A 448 -12.92 7.36 22.24
N GLN A 449 -13.48 8.21 21.38
CA GLN A 449 -12.73 8.82 20.27
C GLN A 449 -11.83 9.96 20.76
N GLY A 450 -10.77 10.29 20.00
CA GLY A 450 -9.85 11.40 20.31
C GLY A 450 -8.88 11.16 21.49
N LEU A 451 -8.92 10.02 22.16
CA LEU A 451 -8.05 9.71 23.31
C LEU A 451 -6.56 9.67 22.91
N LYS A 452 -5.75 10.51 23.56
CA LYS A 452 -4.29 10.59 23.34
C LYS A 452 -3.53 9.52 24.14
N ALA A 453 -2.60 8.84 23.47
CA ALA A 453 -1.71 7.81 24.03
C ALA A 453 -0.36 7.84 23.30
N ALA A 454 0.73 7.38 23.94
CA ALA A 454 2.06 7.42 23.32
C ALA A 454 2.33 6.20 22.41
N THR A 455 1.58 5.10 22.57
CA THR A 455 1.68 3.91 21.72
C THR A 455 0.30 3.38 21.34
N ASN A 456 0.23 2.60 20.25
CA ASN A 456 -1.01 1.93 19.85
C ASN A 456 -1.54 0.98 20.93
N LYS A 457 -0.67 0.28 21.69
CA LYS A 457 -1.09 -0.57 22.81
C LYS A 457 -1.83 0.26 23.87
N GLN A 458 -1.23 1.36 24.34
CA GLN A 458 -1.86 2.29 25.29
C GLN A 458 -3.15 2.93 24.74
N LYS A 459 -3.24 3.13 23.42
CA LYS A 459 -4.44 3.66 22.76
C LYS A 459 -5.61 2.69 22.86
N TYR A 460 -5.36 1.39 22.67
CA TYR A 460 -6.39 0.36 22.87
C TYR A 460 -6.75 0.24 24.36
N GLU A 461 -5.76 0.16 25.25
CA GLU A 461 -5.97 0.08 26.71
C GLU A 461 -6.90 1.22 27.21
N LYS A 462 -6.58 2.48 26.89
CA LYS A 462 -7.43 3.64 27.26
C LYS A 462 -8.84 3.61 26.64
N ILE A 463 -9.00 3.05 25.44
CA ILE A 463 -10.33 2.89 24.82
C ILE A 463 -11.12 1.80 25.57
N GLY A 464 -10.48 0.70 25.97
CA GLY A 464 -11.08 -0.36 26.79
C GLY A 464 -11.48 0.13 28.18
N GLU A 465 -10.61 0.90 28.86
CA GLU A 465 -10.92 1.58 30.12
C GLU A 465 -12.12 2.52 29.98
N LYS A 466 -12.13 3.36 28.92
CA LYS A 466 -13.23 4.31 28.70
C LYS A 466 -14.55 3.62 28.32
N LYS A 467 -14.51 2.46 27.65
CA LYS A 467 -15.69 1.62 27.38
C LYS A 467 -16.28 0.98 28.63
N GLN A 468 -15.43 0.57 29.58
CA GLN A 468 -15.85 0.00 30.87
C GLN A 468 -16.41 1.07 31.83
N THR A 469 -15.81 2.26 31.84
CA THR A 469 -16.19 3.36 32.76
C THR A 469 -17.33 4.25 32.25
N THR A 470 -17.72 4.16 30.98
CA THR A 470 -18.90 4.87 30.45
C THR A 470 -20.15 4.01 30.70
N ALA A 471 -21.11 4.50 31.48
CA ALA A 471 -22.32 3.74 31.75
C ALA A 471 -23.22 3.69 30.50
N LEU A 472 -24.04 2.63 30.39
CA LEU A 472 -24.93 2.46 29.23
C LEU A 472 -25.97 3.57 29.12
N LYS A 473 -26.41 4.14 30.26
CA LYS A 473 -27.33 5.28 30.28
C LYS A 473 -26.71 6.51 29.62
N ASP A 474 -25.51 6.94 30.07
CA ASP A 474 -24.78 8.08 29.52
C ASP A 474 -24.46 7.90 28.02
N LEU A 475 -24.18 6.66 27.60
CA LEU A 475 -23.95 6.33 26.19
C LEU A 475 -25.24 6.44 25.36
N CYS A 476 -26.40 6.04 25.89
CA CYS A 476 -27.69 6.03 25.20
C CYS A 476 -28.56 7.27 25.48
N GLU A 477 -28.08 8.23 26.28
CA GLU A 477 -28.79 9.44 26.65
C GLU A 477 -29.26 10.24 25.43
N GLY A 478 -30.55 10.61 25.42
CA GLY A 478 -31.20 11.32 24.31
C GLY A 478 -31.72 10.43 23.17
N PHE A 479 -31.64 9.10 23.30
CA PHE A 479 -32.12 8.13 22.30
C PHE A 479 -33.11 7.12 22.92
N PRO A 480 -33.85 6.33 22.12
CA PRO A 480 -34.80 5.35 22.67
C PRO A 480 -34.13 4.34 23.61
N ASP A 481 -34.77 4.04 24.73
CA ASP A 481 -34.22 3.16 25.76
C ASP A 481 -34.00 1.72 25.24
N GLU A 482 -34.64 1.34 24.15
CA GLU A 482 -34.39 0.10 23.40
C GLU A 482 -32.92 -0.08 23.01
N PHE A 483 -32.15 1.00 22.77
CA PHE A 483 -30.70 0.92 22.57
C PHE A 483 -29.95 0.60 23.88
N THR A 484 -30.40 1.14 25.02
CA THR A 484 -29.90 0.74 26.36
C THR A 484 -30.19 -0.74 26.63
N LYS A 485 -31.42 -1.19 26.32
CA LYS A 485 -31.85 -2.60 26.46
C LYS A 485 -30.99 -3.53 25.59
N TYR A 486 -30.74 -3.16 24.32
CA TYR A 486 -29.87 -3.91 23.41
C TYR A 486 -28.45 -4.07 23.99
N LEU A 487 -27.81 -2.96 24.37
CA LEU A 487 -26.44 -2.98 24.89
C LEU A 487 -26.32 -3.69 26.24
N SER A 488 -27.37 -3.62 27.07
CA SER A 488 -27.46 -4.37 28.33
C SER A 488 -27.55 -5.88 28.07
N TYR A 489 -28.42 -6.31 27.14
CA TYR A 489 -28.56 -7.72 26.78
C TYR A 489 -27.24 -8.30 26.27
N VAL A 490 -26.62 -7.70 25.25
CA VAL A 490 -25.44 -8.27 24.58
C VAL A 490 -24.20 -8.33 25.48
N ARG A 491 -24.05 -7.39 26.43
CA ARG A 491 -22.97 -7.39 27.44
C ARG A 491 -23.15 -8.45 28.53
N ASN A 492 -24.38 -8.90 28.78
CA ASN A 492 -24.69 -9.93 29.79
C ASN A 492 -24.68 -11.37 29.23
N LEU A 493 -24.52 -11.56 27.93
CA LEU A 493 -24.38 -12.89 27.32
C LEU A 493 -23.13 -13.62 27.82
N GLY A 494 -23.30 -14.89 28.23
CA GLY A 494 -22.21 -15.83 28.44
C GLY A 494 -21.43 -16.12 27.16
N PHE A 495 -20.24 -16.72 27.31
CA PHE A 495 -19.32 -16.90 26.18
C PHE A 495 -19.84 -17.86 25.11
N GLU A 496 -20.56 -18.91 25.51
CA GLU A 496 -21.09 -19.93 24.60
C GLU A 496 -22.57 -19.73 24.24
N ASP A 497 -23.22 -18.73 24.84
CA ASP A 497 -24.65 -18.46 24.71
C ASP A 497 -25.08 -18.25 23.25
N THR A 498 -26.31 -18.67 22.94
CA THR A 498 -26.96 -18.37 21.66
C THR A 498 -27.80 -17.10 21.84
N PRO A 499 -27.47 -15.99 21.15
CA PRO A 499 -28.26 -14.77 21.25
C PRO A 499 -29.67 -14.95 20.69
N ASP A 500 -30.64 -14.28 21.30
CA ASP A 500 -32.00 -14.13 20.81
C ASP A 500 -32.06 -12.95 19.82
N TYR A 501 -31.88 -13.24 18.54
CA TYR A 501 -31.89 -12.23 17.48
C TYR A 501 -33.29 -11.67 17.21
N ASP A 502 -34.34 -12.41 17.58
CA ASP A 502 -35.74 -12.00 17.43
C ASP A 502 -36.07 -10.93 18.46
N TYR A 503 -35.78 -11.16 19.75
CA TYR A 503 -35.84 -10.15 20.80
C TYR A 503 -35.07 -8.87 20.44
N LEU A 504 -33.86 -9.00 19.89
CA LEU A 504 -33.05 -7.85 19.48
C LEU A 504 -33.62 -7.10 18.26
N ARG A 505 -34.29 -7.76 17.31
CA ARG A 505 -35.04 -7.11 16.21
C ARG A 505 -36.32 -6.45 16.71
N ASP A 506 -36.95 -7.03 17.72
CA ASP A 506 -38.14 -6.51 18.39
C ASP A 506 -37.85 -5.22 19.16
N LEU A 507 -36.68 -5.11 19.81
CA LEU A 507 -36.24 -3.85 20.44
C LEU A 507 -36.18 -2.71 19.42
N PHE A 508 -35.55 -2.91 18.25
CA PHE A 508 -35.49 -1.87 17.23
C PHE A 508 -36.87 -1.53 16.64
N THR A 509 -37.76 -2.52 16.53
CA THR A 509 -39.14 -2.29 16.07
C THR A 509 -39.95 -1.46 17.08
N LYS A 510 -39.78 -1.72 18.38
CA LYS A 510 -40.36 -0.91 19.47
C LYS A 510 -39.77 0.50 19.50
N ALA A 511 -38.46 0.66 19.25
CA ALA A 511 -37.80 1.97 19.18
C ALA A 511 -38.43 2.89 18.13
N LEU A 512 -38.79 2.33 16.96
CA LEU A 512 -39.42 3.07 15.86
C LEU A 512 -40.86 3.49 16.21
N GLN A 513 -41.64 2.55 16.75
CA GLN A 513 -43.01 2.78 17.24
C GLN A 513 -43.03 3.88 18.31
N ASN A 514 -42.10 3.84 19.26
CA ASN A 514 -41.94 4.85 20.32
C ASN A 514 -41.60 6.25 19.77
N THR A 515 -41.01 6.36 18.57
CA THR A 515 -40.77 7.64 17.89
C THR A 515 -41.91 8.11 16.97
N GLY A 516 -42.98 7.32 16.80
CA GLY A 516 -44.06 7.62 15.85
C GLY A 516 -43.67 7.47 14.38
N GLU A 517 -42.54 6.82 14.10
CA GLU A 517 -41.98 6.61 12.76
C GLU A 517 -42.42 5.26 12.17
N VAL A 518 -42.29 5.13 10.84
CA VAL A 518 -42.67 3.92 10.09
C VAL A 518 -41.50 3.32 9.31
N GLU A 519 -41.51 2.00 9.16
CA GLU A 519 -40.52 1.22 8.39
C GLU A 519 -40.96 1.14 6.92
N ASP A 520 -40.82 2.26 6.22
CA ASP A 520 -41.16 2.46 4.80
C ASP A 520 -39.97 2.20 3.84
N GLY A 521 -38.75 2.17 4.38
CA GLY A 521 -37.51 2.07 3.60
C GLY A 521 -36.91 3.43 3.19
N GLU A 522 -37.40 4.55 3.73
CA GLU A 522 -36.93 5.91 3.43
C GLU A 522 -35.77 6.34 4.35
N TYR A 523 -34.54 6.01 3.94
CA TYR A 523 -33.30 6.35 4.65
C TYR A 523 -32.84 7.80 4.41
N ASP A 524 -32.06 8.36 5.33
CA ASP A 524 -31.62 9.77 5.28
C ASP A 524 -30.87 10.12 3.98
N TRP A 525 -30.07 9.18 3.47
CA TRP A 525 -29.29 9.36 2.24
C TRP A 525 -30.13 9.45 0.95
N MET A 526 -31.42 9.14 1.01
CA MET A 526 -32.38 9.34 -0.10
C MET A 526 -32.89 10.78 -0.14
N LYS A 527 -32.95 11.45 1.01
CA LYS A 527 -33.48 12.81 1.18
C LYS A 527 -32.46 13.89 0.79
N LEU A 528 -31.18 13.50 0.61
CA LEU A 528 -30.10 14.35 0.11
C LEU A 528 -30.40 14.95 -1.28
N ASN A 529 -29.67 16.02 -1.63
CA ASN A 529 -29.74 16.70 -2.93
C ASN A 529 -31.18 17.09 -3.34
N ASN A 530 -31.98 17.58 -2.38
CA ASN A 530 -33.40 17.91 -2.51
C ASN A 530 -34.26 16.69 -2.91
N GLY A 531 -34.12 15.57 -2.20
CA GLY A 531 -34.88 14.33 -2.46
C GLY A 531 -34.43 13.56 -3.71
N LYS A 532 -33.23 13.84 -4.23
CA LYS A 532 -32.63 13.11 -5.37
C LYS A 532 -31.63 12.03 -4.95
N GLY A 533 -31.45 11.85 -3.64
CA GLY A 533 -30.52 10.88 -3.07
C GLY A 533 -29.05 11.24 -3.21
N TRP A 534 -28.22 10.44 -2.56
CA TRP A 534 -26.75 10.51 -2.57
C TRP A 534 -26.13 10.43 -3.96
N GLU A 535 -26.80 9.76 -4.91
CA GLU A 535 -26.35 9.54 -6.29
C GLU A 535 -26.30 10.82 -7.13
N ALA A 536 -27.10 11.82 -6.78
CA ALA A 536 -27.23 13.03 -7.58
C ALA A 536 -25.98 13.92 -7.47
N PRO A 537 -25.46 14.48 -8.59
CA PRO A 537 -24.37 15.43 -8.56
C PRO A 537 -24.72 16.63 -7.66
N ARG A 538 -23.86 16.93 -6.68
CA ARG A 538 -23.99 18.14 -5.85
C ARG A 538 -23.97 19.36 -6.76
N GLN A 539 -25.08 20.11 -6.82
CA GLN A 539 -25.09 21.40 -7.50
C GLN A 539 -24.12 22.34 -6.79
N SER A 540 -23.12 22.85 -7.52
CA SER A 540 -22.08 23.72 -7.00
C SER A 540 -22.63 25.11 -6.66
N GLN A 541 -23.09 25.31 -5.43
CA GLN A 541 -23.30 26.65 -4.90
C GLN A 541 -21.95 27.34 -4.75
N SER A 542 -21.73 28.38 -5.55
CA SER A 542 -20.47 29.11 -5.63
C SER A 542 -20.31 30.09 -4.46
N GLN A 543 -19.82 29.60 -3.32
CA GLN A 543 -19.40 30.44 -2.19
C GLN A 543 -18.08 29.97 -1.57
N GLY A 544 -17.07 30.86 -1.59
CA GLY A 544 -15.90 30.88 -0.70
C GLY A 544 -15.03 29.63 -0.58
N HIS A 545 -13.84 29.64 -1.19
CA HIS A 545 -12.81 28.61 -0.95
C HIS A 545 -12.49 28.45 0.55
N ARG A 546 -12.81 27.27 1.09
CA ARG A 546 -12.10 26.63 2.20
C ARG A 546 -11.77 25.20 1.77
N GLU A 547 -10.52 24.80 1.98
CA GLU A 547 -10.07 23.47 1.56
C GLU A 547 -10.66 22.34 2.43
N PRO A 548 -10.87 21.15 1.87
CA PRO A 548 -11.21 19.97 2.67
C PRO A 548 -9.99 19.53 3.48
N VAL A 549 -10.05 19.71 4.81
CA VAL A 549 -9.04 19.16 5.73
C VAL A 549 -9.04 17.64 5.68
N ASN A 550 -8.02 17.08 5.04
CA ASN A 550 -7.85 15.64 4.84
C ASN A 550 -7.49 14.96 6.18
N ALA A 551 -8.32 14.02 6.65
CA ALA A 551 -8.38 13.64 8.06
C ALA A 551 -8.16 12.15 8.35
N SER A 552 -7.28 11.47 7.61
CA SER A 552 -6.73 10.16 8.02
C SER A 552 -5.30 9.91 7.48
N ALA A 553 -4.60 8.94 8.10
CA ALA A 553 -3.31 8.38 7.67
C ALA A 553 -2.00 9.22 7.82
N ALA A 554 -1.97 10.30 8.62
CA ALA A 554 -0.72 11.02 8.93
C ALA A 554 -0.55 11.29 10.44
N ASP A 555 0.03 10.34 11.19
CA ASP A 555 0.43 10.57 12.60
C ASP A 555 1.44 9.49 13.12
N LEU A 556 2.59 9.28 12.44
CA LEU A 556 3.62 8.34 12.92
C LEU A 556 5.05 8.50 12.31
N LYS A 557 5.74 9.60 12.60
CA LYS A 557 7.23 9.75 12.74
C LYS A 557 7.55 11.23 13.05
N GLY A 558 8.64 11.51 13.78
CA GLY A 558 8.83 12.83 14.38
C GLY A 558 10.23 13.43 14.29
N ALA A 559 10.23 14.77 14.30
CA ALA A 559 11.25 15.71 14.77
C ALA A 559 12.64 15.76 14.10
N ALA A 560 12.89 16.86 13.38
CA ALA A 560 14.18 17.56 13.40
C ALA A 560 14.01 19.08 13.15
N LEU A 561 14.57 19.88 14.07
CA LEU A 561 15.13 21.25 13.89
C LEU A 561 14.34 22.37 13.17
N GLY A 562 13.82 23.31 13.99
CA GLY A 562 14.31 24.72 13.96
C GLY A 562 13.62 25.76 13.06
N GLY A 563 13.58 27.02 13.57
CA GLY A 563 13.30 28.22 12.77
C GLY A 563 11.96 28.93 13.07
N GLN A 564 12.00 30.03 13.83
CA GLN A 564 10.86 30.95 13.96
C GLN A 564 10.85 31.98 12.82
N ARG A 565 9.66 32.33 12.31
CA ARG A 565 9.43 33.67 11.75
C ARG A 565 7.98 34.10 11.93
N ALA A 566 7.76 35.14 12.74
CA ALA A 566 6.44 35.73 12.97
C ALA A 566 6.33 37.09 12.27
N SER A 567 5.21 37.33 11.58
CA SER A 567 4.84 38.64 11.05
C SER A 567 3.90 39.34 12.03
N ARG A 568 4.33 40.49 12.56
CA ARG A 568 3.54 41.33 13.48
C ARG A 568 2.69 42.35 12.72
N THR A 569 1.50 42.65 13.23
CA THR A 569 0.83 43.94 13.01
C THR A 569 1.43 45.03 13.94
N PRO A 570 1.31 46.33 13.61
CA PRO A 570 1.99 47.40 14.34
C PRO A 570 1.28 47.81 15.64
N VAL A 571 2.05 48.34 16.61
CA VAL A 571 1.57 49.02 17.82
C VAL A 571 2.35 50.34 17.95
N PRO A 572 1.77 51.45 18.44
CA PRO A 572 2.35 52.80 18.31
C PRO A 572 3.68 53.07 19.04
N GLN A 573 4.28 54.19 18.65
CA GLN A 573 5.70 54.54 18.83
C GLN A 573 6.00 55.33 20.12
N ASP A 574 5.66 54.76 21.30
CA ASP A 574 5.95 55.39 22.60
C ASP A 574 6.36 54.37 23.68
N ARG A 575 7.64 53.93 23.64
CA ARG A 575 8.46 53.42 24.77
C ARG A 575 9.85 52.88 24.37
N LEU A 576 10.54 53.57 23.48
CA LEU A 576 12.00 53.43 23.39
C LEU A 576 12.64 54.20 24.56
N ASN A 577 13.69 53.64 25.17
CA ASN A 577 14.46 54.13 26.33
C ASN A 577 13.95 53.74 27.73
N ALA A 578 14.04 52.45 28.07
CA ALA A 578 14.13 51.97 29.46
C ALA A 578 14.96 50.66 29.50
N ASP A 579 15.92 50.57 30.42
CA ASP A 579 16.89 49.47 30.48
C ASP A 579 16.36 48.16 31.10
N LEU A 580 17.00 47.05 30.71
CA LEU A 580 16.67 45.68 31.13
C LEU A 580 17.42 45.23 32.40
N PRO A 581 16.73 44.70 33.43
CA PRO A 581 17.38 43.97 34.52
C PRO A 581 17.99 42.63 34.06
N LYS A 582 19.10 42.24 34.67
CA LYS A 582 19.87 41.02 34.36
C LYS A 582 19.38 39.80 35.18
N PRO A 583 19.56 38.56 34.69
CA PRO A 583 19.01 37.37 35.34
C PRO A 583 19.87 36.84 36.50
N GLY A 584 19.22 36.31 37.54
CA GLY A 584 19.81 35.42 38.55
C GLY A 584 19.85 35.96 39.99
N ALA A 585 18.91 35.53 40.83
CA ALA A 585 18.95 35.68 42.29
C ALA A 585 18.12 34.57 42.98
N VAL A 586 18.47 34.20 44.21
CA VAL A 586 17.85 33.07 44.96
C VAL A 586 17.53 33.50 46.39
N ARG A 587 16.27 33.36 46.85
CA ARG A 587 15.95 32.86 48.21
C ARG A 587 14.46 32.65 48.57
N GLN A 588 14.22 31.50 49.20
CA GLN A 588 13.47 31.26 50.46
C GLN A 588 12.41 32.27 50.97
N SER A 589 11.15 31.82 50.93
CA SER A 589 10.19 31.69 52.06
C SER A 589 10.16 32.69 53.23
N GLN A 590 8.98 33.33 53.44
CA GLN A 590 8.21 33.50 54.71
C GLN A 590 7.15 34.64 54.51
N SER A 591 6.07 34.82 55.28
CA SER A 591 5.10 33.95 55.97
C SER A 591 4.00 34.83 56.63
N ASN A 592 2.96 34.20 57.22
CA ASN A 592 2.06 34.75 58.27
C ASN A 592 0.85 35.65 57.91
N LEU A 593 0.00 35.80 58.94
CA LEU A 593 -1.22 36.61 59.11
C LEU A 593 -2.51 36.00 58.50
N ARG A 594 -3.51 35.43 59.23
CA ARG A 594 -4.03 35.48 60.63
C ARG A 594 -5.27 36.38 60.81
N SER A 595 -6.48 35.80 60.66
CA SER A 595 -7.64 36.14 61.50
C SER A 595 -8.81 35.15 61.36
N GLN A 596 -9.35 34.74 62.52
CA GLN A 596 -10.74 34.29 62.74
C GLN A 596 -11.52 35.49 63.32
N PRO A 597 -12.88 35.55 63.40
CA PRO A 597 -13.81 34.46 63.82
C PRO A 597 -15.14 34.35 63.02
N GLY A 598 -16.05 33.41 63.29
CA GLY A 598 -15.99 32.23 64.18
C GLY A 598 -17.33 31.88 64.84
N GLN A 599 -17.32 30.88 65.74
CA GLN A 599 -18.42 30.40 66.61
C GLN A 599 -19.55 29.57 65.93
N ARG A 600 -20.10 28.49 66.55
CA ARG A 600 -19.77 27.82 67.84
C ARG A 600 -20.35 26.39 67.93
N HIS A 601 -19.57 25.45 68.50
CA HIS A 601 -19.96 24.35 69.45
C HIS A 601 -21.09 23.34 69.08
N ARG A 602 -21.19 22.09 69.59
CA ARG A 602 -20.48 21.21 70.57
C ARG A 602 -21.03 19.76 70.37
N ASN A 603 -20.55 18.62 70.91
CA ASN A 603 -19.38 18.14 71.67
C ASN A 603 -19.38 16.59 71.59
N GLY A 604 -18.25 15.86 71.74
CA GLY A 604 -18.28 14.44 72.16
C GLY A 604 -17.27 13.47 71.51
N ASP A 605 -16.12 13.29 72.17
CA ASP A 605 -15.11 12.21 72.02
C ASP A 605 -14.92 11.61 73.46
N PRO A 606 -14.14 10.53 73.81
CA PRO A 606 -13.14 9.77 73.03
C PRO A 606 -13.14 8.21 73.14
N GLY A 607 -12.38 7.51 72.27
CA GLY A 607 -12.39 6.03 72.14
C GLY A 607 -11.07 5.20 72.22
N LYS A 608 -9.91 5.69 71.70
CA LYS A 608 -8.51 5.18 71.89
C LYS A 608 -8.07 3.72 71.51
N ARG A 609 -6.84 3.63 70.96
CA ARG A 609 -5.91 2.45 70.77
C ARG A 609 -6.24 1.41 69.66
N GLY A 610 -5.29 0.81 68.92
CA GLY A 610 -3.92 1.25 68.55
C GLY A 610 -2.74 0.26 68.76
N SER A 611 -2.18 -0.30 67.66
CA SER A 611 -0.86 -0.97 67.51
C SER A 611 -0.59 -1.26 66.00
N THR A 612 0.48 -0.78 65.34
CA THR A 612 1.88 -1.29 65.20
C THR A 612 1.98 -2.75 64.71
N ALA A 613 2.51 -3.16 63.54
CA ALA A 613 3.53 -2.67 62.58
C ALA A 613 4.98 -3.17 62.82
N ALA A 614 5.53 -3.94 61.86
CA ALA A 614 6.94 -4.31 61.67
C ALA A 614 7.16 -4.84 60.22
N ALA A 615 8.41 -4.95 59.74
CA ALA A 615 8.78 -5.34 58.36
C ALA A 615 10.13 -6.11 58.33
N LEU A 616 10.83 -6.15 57.18
CA LEU A 616 12.08 -6.86 56.84
C LEU A 616 11.87 -8.35 56.45
N ASP A 617 12.65 -8.98 55.55
CA ASP A 617 13.77 -8.49 54.71
C ASP A 617 13.92 -9.27 53.37
N ALA A 618 14.90 -8.90 52.54
CA ALA A 618 15.26 -9.60 51.29
C ALA A 618 16.80 -9.77 51.12
N PRO A 619 17.25 -10.70 50.25
CA PRO A 619 18.51 -10.49 49.51
C PRO A 619 18.47 -10.92 48.02
N ASP A 620 19.60 -10.74 47.33
CA ASP A 620 19.74 -10.55 45.88
C ASP A 620 20.37 -11.72 45.06
N GLN A 621 19.99 -11.79 43.78
CA GLN A 621 20.77 -12.15 42.55
C GLN A 621 21.55 -13.48 42.32
N ALA A 622 21.73 -13.74 41.01
CA ALA A 622 22.82 -14.45 40.30
C ALA A 622 22.68 -15.94 39.84
N SER A 623 22.27 -16.09 38.57
CA SER A 623 22.81 -16.97 37.51
C SER A 623 23.57 -18.28 37.82
N THR A 624 23.05 -19.42 37.35
CA THR A 624 23.83 -20.46 36.61
C THR A 624 22.93 -21.56 35.99
N ALA A 625 23.48 -22.33 35.04
CA ALA A 625 22.95 -23.61 34.56
C ALA A 625 24.11 -24.64 34.49
N PRO A 626 23.83 -25.94 34.72
CA PRO A 626 24.25 -26.96 33.74
C PRO A 626 23.23 -28.13 33.58
N GLN A 627 23.70 -29.31 33.13
CA GLN A 627 22.95 -30.32 32.35
C GLN A 627 22.71 -31.66 33.10
N PHE A 628 22.34 -32.71 32.33
CA PHE A 628 22.27 -34.17 32.62
C PHE A 628 20.94 -34.72 33.23
N ALA A 629 20.44 -35.91 32.87
CA ALA A 629 20.76 -36.85 31.77
C ALA A 629 19.62 -37.85 31.43
N ASN A 630 19.75 -38.50 30.26
CA ASN A 630 19.12 -39.73 29.73
C ASN A 630 18.11 -40.55 30.57
N SER A 631 17.02 -41.00 29.91
CA SER A 631 16.36 -42.30 30.19
C SER A 631 15.53 -42.82 28.99
N THR A 632 15.95 -43.95 28.43
CA THR A 632 15.21 -44.92 27.59
C THR A 632 15.74 -46.32 28.00
N PRO A 633 15.09 -47.50 27.73
CA PRO A 633 14.15 -47.80 26.62
C PRO A 633 12.95 -48.73 26.96
N ASN A 634 12.09 -49.04 25.96
CA ASN A 634 11.85 -50.42 25.52
C ASN A 634 11.03 -50.56 24.21
N LEU A 635 11.05 -51.77 23.63
CA LEU A 635 10.46 -52.25 22.36
C LEU A 635 9.20 -53.13 22.62
N PRO A 636 8.55 -53.83 21.65
CA PRO A 636 8.59 -53.84 20.16
C PRO A 636 7.21 -53.47 19.52
N GLY A 637 6.90 -53.58 18.21
CA GLY A 637 7.65 -53.93 16.99
C GLY A 637 6.96 -55.01 16.12
N HIS A 638 6.80 -54.80 14.80
CA HIS A 638 6.39 -55.85 13.83
C HIS A 638 6.86 -55.53 12.38
N ARG A 639 7.01 -56.57 11.53
CA ARG A 639 7.45 -56.51 10.11
C ARG A 639 6.46 -57.22 9.15
N LEU A 640 6.45 -56.82 7.87
CA LEU A 640 6.20 -57.57 6.60
C LEU A 640 6.00 -56.54 5.46
N SER A 641 6.72 -56.40 4.33
CA SER A 641 7.80 -57.10 3.57
C SER A 641 7.39 -58.07 2.43
N SER A 642 7.51 -57.61 1.17
CA SER A 642 7.39 -58.38 -0.10
C SER A 642 8.16 -57.67 -1.25
N GLN A 643 8.24 -58.25 -2.47
CA GLN A 643 9.19 -57.84 -3.55
C GLN A 643 8.66 -58.00 -5.00
N GLY A 644 9.25 -57.25 -5.94
CA GLY A 644 9.07 -57.31 -7.42
C GLY A 644 9.26 -55.90 -8.06
N MET A 645 10.14 -55.59 -9.04
CA MET A 645 10.63 -56.21 -10.29
C MET A 645 9.55 -56.29 -11.41
N ASN A 646 9.82 -56.03 -12.70
CA ASN A 646 11.10 -56.01 -13.46
C ASN A 646 11.16 -54.97 -14.64
N GLN A 647 12.14 -55.09 -15.56
CA GLN A 647 12.64 -54.07 -16.53
C GLN A 647 12.19 -54.17 -18.02
N SER A 648 12.71 -53.23 -18.86
CA SER A 648 13.03 -53.30 -20.32
C SER A 648 11.97 -52.76 -21.33
N ARG A 649 12.27 -52.30 -22.57
CA ARG A 649 13.52 -52.21 -23.41
C ARG A 649 13.36 -51.17 -24.57
N GLN A 650 14.44 -50.77 -25.26
CA GLN A 650 14.47 -50.03 -26.56
C GLN A 650 14.89 -50.95 -27.75
N PRO A 651 14.78 -50.52 -29.03
CA PRO A 651 16.00 -50.10 -29.80
C PRO A 651 15.86 -49.09 -31.00
N SER A 652 16.91 -48.27 -31.20
CA SER A 652 17.68 -47.89 -32.44
C SER A 652 17.08 -47.49 -33.82
N GLY A 653 17.69 -46.47 -34.50
CA GLY A 653 17.54 -46.21 -35.97
C GLY A 653 18.26 -44.95 -36.55
N THR A 654 18.89 -45.05 -37.75
CA THR A 654 19.91 -44.12 -38.36
C THR A 654 19.35 -42.99 -39.29
N GLN A 655 20.06 -42.10 -40.05
CA GLN A 655 21.45 -42.08 -40.63
C GLN A 655 22.04 -40.65 -40.98
N THR A 656 22.50 -40.40 -42.22
CA THR A 656 23.34 -39.28 -42.79
C THR A 656 22.57 -38.36 -43.78
N GLN A 657 23.05 -37.35 -44.56
CA GLN A 657 24.32 -36.85 -45.17
C GLN A 657 24.11 -35.33 -45.57
N GLN A 658 24.99 -34.30 -45.63
CA GLN A 658 26.36 -33.99 -46.15
C GLN A 658 26.46 -33.32 -47.57
N ARG A 659 27.00 -32.06 -47.65
CA ARG A 659 27.75 -31.32 -48.74
C ARG A 659 27.76 -29.79 -48.41
N GLN A 660 28.82 -28.95 -48.45
CA GLN A 660 29.92 -28.60 -49.38
C GLN A 660 29.54 -27.63 -50.54
N ALA A 661 30.30 -26.61 -51.00
CA ALA A 661 31.40 -25.77 -50.40
C ALA A 661 31.87 -24.61 -51.37
N GLN A 662 32.22 -23.41 -50.84
CA GLN A 662 33.25 -22.42 -51.32
C GLN A 662 33.19 -21.80 -52.76
N PRO A 663 34.06 -20.82 -53.18
CA PRO A 663 34.65 -19.64 -52.49
C PRO A 663 34.74 -18.29 -53.31
N GLN A 664 35.13 -17.20 -52.61
CA GLN A 664 35.91 -15.95 -52.92
C GLN A 664 36.41 -15.57 -54.35
N PRO A 665 36.71 -14.26 -54.65
CA PRO A 665 37.98 -13.60 -54.25
C PRO A 665 37.89 -12.09 -53.85
N SER A 666 39.04 -11.38 -53.77
CA SER A 666 39.27 -10.18 -52.92
C SER A 666 40.06 -9.02 -53.59
N GLN A 667 40.26 -7.92 -52.83
CA GLN A 667 41.35 -6.90 -52.90
C GLN A 667 41.25 -5.71 -53.91
N PRO A 668 42.04 -4.60 -53.74
CA PRO A 668 43.08 -4.29 -52.73
C PRO A 668 42.89 -2.97 -51.93
N GLN A 669 43.90 -2.60 -51.12
CA GLN A 669 43.97 -1.42 -50.24
C GLN A 669 44.59 -0.18 -50.93
N GLN A 670 44.45 1.02 -50.34
CA GLN A 670 45.46 2.09 -50.47
C GLN A 670 45.54 3.04 -49.26
N GLN A 671 46.79 3.27 -48.83
CA GLN A 671 47.37 4.31 -47.96
C GLN A 671 48.81 4.53 -48.52
N PRO A 672 49.59 5.59 -48.19
CA PRO A 672 49.52 6.45 -46.99
C PRO A 672 49.74 7.96 -47.25
N GLN A 673 49.79 8.77 -46.18
CA GLN A 673 50.92 9.67 -45.90
C GLN A 673 50.86 10.25 -44.47
N GLN A 674 52.02 10.59 -43.91
CA GLN A 674 52.19 11.24 -42.60
C GLN A 674 52.80 12.63 -42.77
N GLN A 675 52.27 13.65 -42.08
CA GLN A 675 52.98 14.88 -41.73
C GLN A 675 52.53 15.38 -40.34
N GLN A 676 53.46 15.97 -39.59
CA GLN A 676 53.24 16.71 -38.34
C GLN A 676 53.97 18.07 -38.47
N PRO A 677 53.77 19.04 -37.55
CA PRO A 677 52.55 19.84 -37.42
C PRO A 677 52.87 21.35 -37.50
N PRO A 678 51.87 22.24 -37.47
CA PRO A 678 52.11 23.52 -36.81
C PRO A 678 50.95 24.08 -35.97
N SER A 679 51.34 24.91 -34.98
CA SER A 679 50.55 25.92 -34.24
C SER A 679 49.28 25.48 -33.50
N GLU A 680 49.30 25.66 -32.17
CA GLU A 680 48.10 25.68 -31.32
C GLU A 680 47.20 26.87 -31.69
N GLN A 681 45.90 26.61 -31.91
CA GLN A 681 44.85 27.58 -31.59
C GLN A 681 44.10 27.09 -30.35
N LYS A 682 43.77 28.01 -29.43
CA LYS A 682 43.09 27.68 -28.18
C LYS A 682 41.59 27.60 -28.42
N ASP A 683 41.05 26.39 -28.54
CA ASP A 683 39.61 26.15 -28.64
C ASP A 683 38.85 26.80 -27.48
N GLY A 684 37.77 27.51 -27.84
CA GLY A 684 36.94 28.25 -26.89
C GLY A 684 36.08 27.34 -26.00
N PHE A 685 35.73 27.85 -24.82
CA PHE A 685 34.90 27.18 -23.80
C PHE A 685 33.66 26.47 -24.37
N MET A 686 32.95 27.12 -25.29
CA MET A 686 31.75 26.58 -25.96
C MET A 686 31.99 25.26 -26.72
N GLN A 687 33.19 25.04 -27.24
CA GLN A 687 33.48 23.90 -28.13
C GLN A 687 33.78 22.61 -27.34
N LYS A 688 34.08 22.71 -26.03
CA LYS A 688 34.10 21.56 -25.11
C LYS A 688 32.68 21.11 -24.75
N MET A 689 31.73 22.03 -24.67
CA MET A 689 30.36 21.76 -24.22
C MET A 689 29.58 20.83 -25.16
N LEU A 690 29.95 20.76 -26.44
CA LEU A 690 29.31 19.91 -27.46
C LEU A 690 29.70 18.41 -27.41
N LYS A 691 30.60 17.98 -26.52
CA LYS A 691 31.02 16.56 -26.41
C LYS A 691 30.26 15.74 -25.36
N VAL A 692 29.53 16.37 -24.44
CA VAL A 692 28.90 15.74 -23.26
C VAL A 692 27.49 15.19 -23.57
N LEU A 693 27.01 14.19 -22.80
CA LEU A 693 25.83 13.30 -23.00
C LEU A 693 26.13 12.03 -23.81
N CYS A 694 26.52 10.93 -23.15
CA CYS A 694 26.83 9.66 -23.80
C CYS A 694 26.06 8.46 -23.23
N CYS A 695 25.64 7.58 -24.14
CA CYS A 695 25.34 6.17 -23.88
C CYS A 695 25.71 5.35 -25.11
N GLY A 696 26.70 4.47 -24.98
CA GLY A 696 27.27 3.67 -26.07
C GLY A 696 28.66 3.16 -25.71
#